data_AF-A0A811QUZ6-F1
#
_entry.id   AF-A0A811QUZ6-F1
#
_cell.length_a   1.000
_cell.length_b   1.000
_cell.length_c   1.000
_cell.angle_alpha   90.00
_cell.angle_beta   90.00
_cell.angle_gamma   90.00
#
_symmetry.space_group_name_H-M   'P 1'
#
loop_
_entity.id
_entity.type
_entity.pdbx_description
1 polymer ?
#
loop_
_entity_poly.entity_id
_entity_poly.type
_entity_poly.pdbx_seq_one_letter_code
_entity_poly.pdbx_strand_id
1 'polypeptide(L)'
;MAAARGEGWLVDDLRDFLDDFTFRAKRLAAPLLHKFGPSSEPGAVDDAELDKLRSRLRRIRATLRAAEDRVVADEFVALGLRELRDLEHAAEDVLEELEFEALRAARLEEFKAHLLRTSASAGGKRKRELSLMYSSSPDRLSRKIAKIMERYNEIARDREALRLRSGDGERRHEMWVWVCQEFNVLELTRKLTEEATESPCDFADMNQMHRAITNQLNGKRFLLVLDDVPLKCAAPGSKIIATTRSTKVAKMMALKIHQLGYLSDTSCWSVCQDAALRGRDPSIIDDSLIPIGKLVAARCKGLPMAANAVGHVLSSAIDRNHWEAVEQSDFWNSEVVGQTLPALLLVRLWLAQGFIEADKERHAEDVVCKYFDDLVENFFLLRSPYNDERFVMHDLYHELVEYVSAKEYSRIEKSTFSNVEEDARHLSLAPSEDHSNEIVQFYALHNQYLKESLTPGLRTLLIVQKDDFKREGNTLYINFPSGLFRLLGSLRALDLSNTNIEHLPHSVGELIHLRYLSLENTKIKCLPESISALFKLHSLSLKCCNSLGDLPQGIKFLTNLRHLELPSMDNWNMCMPCGIGELTNLQTMHVIKVGSDSGSCGICDLVNLNKLKGELCISGIENITSAQITPEASMKNKVELRKLILHWSCVDSMFSDDASSVLDSLQPHSDLEELTITGFCGVRFPLWLGNEYMFSLSILQLKIA
;
A
#
# COMPACT_ATOMS: atom_id res chain seq x y z
N MET A 1 -35.18 20.19 -21.14
CA MET A 1 -34.17 20.57 -22.15
C MET A 1 -32.71 20.39 -21.70
N ALA A 2 -32.40 19.81 -20.52
CA ALA A 2 -31.01 19.59 -20.07
C ALA A 2 -30.49 18.15 -20.25
N ALA A 3 -31.26 17.25 -20.87
CA ALA A 3 -30.95 15.81 -20.94
C ALA A 3 -30.40 15.35 -22.31
N ALA A 4 -29.93 16.28 -23.16
CA ALA A 4 -29.48 15.98 -24.53
C ALA A 4 -28.12 16.64 -24.87
N ARG A 5 -27.23 16.81 -23.89
CA ARG A 5 -25.80 17.06 -24.17
C ARG A 5 -25.11 15.71 -24.21
N GLY A 6 -24.96 15.15 -25.41
CA GLY A 6 -24.25 13.88 -25.65
C GLY A 6 -22.78 13.98 -25.26
N GLU A 7 -22.11 12.82 -25.19
CA GLU A 7 -20.72 12.58 -24.74
C GLU A 7 -19.61 13.46 -25.36
N GLY A 8 -19.92 14.26 -26.39
CA GLY A 8 -18.96 15.21 -26.97
C GLY A 8 -18.39 16.21 -25.96
N TRP A 9 -19.14 16.53 -24.90
CA TRP A 9 -18.63 17.39 -23.81
C TRP A 9 -17.40 16.78 -23.10
N LEU A 10 -17.32 15.45 -22.98
CA LEU A 10 -16.23 14.79 -22.27
C LEU A 10 -14.92 14.87 -23.06
N VAL A 11 -14.98 14.71 -24.38
CA VAL A 11 -13.80 14.73 -25.26
C VAL A 11 -13.24 16.15 -25.41
N ASP A 12 -14.12 17.13 -25.62
CA ASP A 12 -13.69 18.53 -25.76
C ASP A 12 -13.15 19.10 -24.44
N ASP A 13 -13.81 18.83 -23.30
CA ASP A 13 -13.33 19.28 -21.99
C ASP A 13 -11.99 18.62 -21.63
N LEU A 14 -11.81 17.32 -21.91
CA LEU A 14 -10.55 16.62 -21.66
C LEU A 14 -9.42 17.14 -22.55
N ARG A 15 -9.68 17.47 -23.82
CA ARG A 15 -8.67 18.07 -24.71
C ARG A 15 -8.15 19.38 -24.13
N ASP A 16 -9.07 20.27 -23.77
CA ASP A 16 -8.71 21.58 -23.23
C ASP A 16 -7.94 21.46 -21.90
N PHE A 17 -8.29 20.47 -21.07
CA PHE A 17 -7.54 20.19 -19.84
C PHE A 17 -6.13 19.65 -20.11
N LEU A 18 -5.96 18.75 -21.09
CA LEU A 18 -4.65 18.16 -21.43
C LEU A 18 -3.74 19.14 -22.18
N ASP A 19 -4.27 19.99 -23.05
CA ASP A 19 -3.52 21.05 -23.72
C ASP A 19 -2.98 22.08 -22.72
N ASP A 20 -3.81 22.55 -21.76
CA ASP A 20 -3.36 23.45 -20.69
C ASP A 20 -2.35 22.75 -19.76
N PHE A 21 -2.55 21.46 -19.45
CA PHE A 21 -1.60 20.67 -18.65
C PHE A 21 -0.23 20.59 -19.33
N THR A 22 -0.19 20.20 -20.60
CA THR A 22 1.08 20.01 -21.31
C THR A 22 1.80 21.32 -21.61
N PHE A 23 1.07 22.41 -21.90
CA PHE A 23 1.64 23.74 -22.00
C PHE A 23 2.35 24.17 -20.72
N ARG A 24 1.69 24.02 -19.56
CA ARG A 24 2.25 24.37 -18.25
C ARG A 24 3.42 23.47 -17.87
N ALA A 25 3.29 22.16 -18.09
CA ALA A 25 4.37 21.20 -17.83
C ALA A 25 5.62 21.54 -18.65
N LYS A 26 5.49 21.87 -19.94
CA LYS A 26 6.62 22.33 -20.78
C LYS A 26 7.25 23.61 -20.25
N ARG A 27 6.44 24.56 -19.80
CA ARG A 27 6.93 25.83 -19.23
C ARG A 27 7.68 25.62 -17.91
N LEU A 28 7.18 24.75 -17.04
CA LEU A 28 7.84 24.40 -15.77
C LEU A 28 9.10 23.58 -16.00
N ALA A 29 9.12 22.74 -17.04
CA ALA A 29 10.31 22.01 -17.45
C ALA A 29 11.40 22.97 -17.93
N ALA A 30 11.07 24.01 -18.72
CA ALA A 30 12.05 24.83 -19.46
C ALA A 30 13.27 25.34 -18.65
N PRO A 31 13.16 25.83 -17.41
CA PRO A 31 14.31 26.19 -16.58
C PRO A 31 15.14 24.97 -16.13
N LEU A 32 14.48 23.84 -15.87
CA LEU A 32 15.08 22.55 -15.51
C LEU A 32 15.77 21.85 -16.70
N LEU A 33 15.48 22.30 -17.93
CA LEU A 33 16.04 21.77 -19.18
C LEU A 33 17.44 22.35 -19.52
N HIS A 34 17.91 23.38 -18.83
CA HIS A 34 19.27 23.87 -19.02
C HIS A 34 20.28 22.91 -18.38
N LYS A 35 21.27 22.44 -19.16
CA LYS A 35 22.34 21.55 -18.67
C LYS A 35 22.99 22.19 -17.44
N PHE A 36 22.99 21.47 -16.31
CA PHE A 36 23.77 21.83 -15.12
C PHE A 36 25.25 21.98 -15.51
N GLY A 37 25.68 23.22 -15.74
CA GLY A 37 27.08 23.61 -15.86
C GLY A 37 27.62 24.02 -14.50
N PRO A 38 28.96 24.14 -14.34
CA PRO A 38 29.58 24.60 -13.08
C PRO A 38 29.15 26.01 -12.62
N SER A 39 28.38 26.73 -13.43
CA SER A 39 28.04 28.14 -13.27
C SER A 39 26.56 28.46 -13.57
N SER A 40 25.69 27.45 -13.68
CA SER A 40 24.24 27.68 -13.86
C SER A 40 23.53 27.70 -12.50
N GLU A 41 22.95 28.83 -12.12
CA GLU A 41 22.05 28.92 -10.96
C GLU A 41 20.87 27.96 -11.14
N PRO A 42 20.43 27.25 -10.08
CA PRO A 42 19.24 26.40 -10.15
C PRO A 42 18.01 27.26 -10.41
N GLY A 43 17.39 27.09 -11.59
CA GLY A 43 16.14 27.75 -11.92
C GLY A 43 15.06 27.33 -10.92
N ALA A 44 14.58 28.27 -10.10
CA ALA A 44 13.49 28.01 -9.18
C ALA A 44 12.21 27.68 -9.98
N VAL A 45 11.59 26.56 -9.65
CA VAL A 45 10.29 26.17 -10.20
C VAL A 45 9.23 27.03 -9.51
N ASP A 46 8.31 27.61 -10.28
CA ASP A 46 7.21 28.44 -9.74
C ASP A 46 6.15 27.55 -9.07
N ASP A 47 6.13 27.54 -7.73
CA ASP A 47 5.19 26.78 -6.90
C ASP A 47 3.72 27.10 -7.25
N ALA A 48 3.40 28.34 -7.64
CA ALA A 48 2.03 28.72 -8.00
C ALA A 48 1.59 28.08 -9.32
N GLU A 49 2.53 27.77 -10.22
CA GLU A 49 2.24 27.05 -11.46
C GLU A 49 2.18 25.53 -11.26
N LEU A 50 2.98 25.00 -10.34
CA LEU A 50 2.89 23.61 -9.89
C LEU A 50 1.52 23.33 -9.26
N ASP A 51 1.02 24.23 -8.42
CA ASP A 51 -0.32 24.14 -7.81
C ASP A 51 -1.46 24.19 -8.84
N LYS A 52 -1.30 24.99 -9.91
CA LYS A 52 -2.25 25.01 -11.03
C LYS A 52 -2.26 23.67 -11.75
N LEU A 53 -1.07 23.06 -11.98
CA LEU A 53 -0.96 21.75 -12.60
C LEU A 53 -1.64 20.66 -11.74
N ARG A 54 -1.41 20.67 -10.42
CA ARG A 54 -2.09 19.81 -9.43
C ARG A 54 -3.61 19.96 -9.48
N SER A 55 -4.11 21.20 -9.52
CA SER A 55 -5.53 21.50 -9.59
C SER A 55 -6.17 20.96 -10.88
N ARG A 56 -5.47 21.04 -12.01
CA ARG A 56 -5.93 20.50 -13.29
C ARG A 56 -5.98 18.98 -13.30
N LEU A 57 -4.94 18.31 -12.84
CA LEU A 57 -4.93 16.85 -12.73
C LEU A 57 -6.09 16.35 -11.86
N ARG A 58 -6.37 17.04 -10.73
CA ARG A 58 -7.54 16.75 -9.89
C ARG A 58 -8.87 16.88 -10.66
N ARG A 59 -9.01 17.88 -11.53
CA ARG A 59 -10.20 18.05 -12.38
C ARG A 59 -10.33 16.92 -13.40
N ILE A 60 -9.24 16.54 -14.07
CA ILE A 60 -9.22 15.41 -15.02
C ILE A 60 -9.68 14.13 -14.31
N ARG A 61 -9.08 13.82 -13.15
CA ARG A 61 -9.43 12.64 -12.34
C ARG A 61 -10.89 12.63 -11.91
N ALA A 62 -11.43 13.77 -11.46
CA ALA A 62 -12.83 13.89 -11.06
C ALA A 62 -13.79 13.66 -12.25
N THR A 63 -13.46 14.20 -13.43
CA THR A 63 -14.24 14.02 -14.65
C THR A 63 -14.26 12.55 -15.10
N LEU A 64 -13.12 11.85 -15.02
CA LEU A 64 -13.04 10.43 -15.38
C LEU A 64 -13.85 9.55 -14.41
N ARG A 65 -13.73 9.76 -13.10
CA ARG A 65 -14.55 9.04 -12.10
C ARG A 65 -16.05 9.24 -12.33
N ALA A 66 -16.47 10.49 -12.56
CA ALA A 66 -17.88 10.80 -12.83
C ALA A 66 -18.40 10.18 -14.14
N ALA A 67 -17.51 9.80 -15.07
CA ALA A 67 -17.87 9.08 -16.28
C ALA A 67 -17.97 7.55 -16.03
N GLU A 68 -17.14 7.00 -15.14
CA GLU A 68 -17.18 5.58 -14.75
C GLU A 68 -18.42 5.23 -13.92
N ASP A 69 -18.85 6.12 -13.03
CA ASP A 69 -20.06 5.94 -12.20
C ASP A 69 -21.35 5.87 -13.03
N ARG A 70 -21.32 6.37 -14.28
CA ARG A 70 -22.45 6.26 -15.21
C ARG A 70 -22.41 4.89 -15.88
N VAL A 71 -22.80 3.85 -15.14
CA VAL A 71 -22.95 2.43 -15.56
C VAL A 71 -22.83 2.26 -17.07
N VAL A 72 -21.60 2.02 -17.54
CA VAL A 72 -21.31 1.96 -18.96
C VAL A 72 -21.64 0.55 -19.43
N ALA A 73 -22.81 0.37 -20.06
CA ALA A 73 -23.19 -0.89 -20.71
C ALA A 73 -22.41 -1.15 -22.02
N ASP A 74 -21.71 -0.13 -22.53
CA ASP A 74 -21.00 -0.15 -23.82
C ASP A 74 -19.50 -0.47 -23.63
N GLU A 75 -19.07 -1.61 -24.16
CA GLU A 75 -17.69 -2.09 -24.08
C GLU A 75 -16.67 -1.12 -24.70
N PHE A 76 -17.05 -0.35 -25.72
CA PHE A 76 -16.18 0.64 -26.36
C PHE A 76 -15.99 1.89 -25.50
N VAL A 77 -17.04 2.35 -24.83
CA VAL A 77 -16.94 3.49 -23.90
C VAL A 77 -16.12 3.08 -22.67
N ALA A 78 -16.29 1.85 -22.19
CA ALA A 78 -15.48 1.29 -21.12
C ALA A 78 -14.00 1.12 -21.51
N LEU A 79 -13.70 0.87 -22.80
CA LEU A 79 -12.33 0.83 -23.31
C LEU A 79 -11.73 2.25 -23.38
N GLY A 80 -12.46 3.22 -23.94
CA GLY A 80 -11.97 4.59 -24.05
C GLY A 80 -11.76 5.28 -22.69
N LEU A 81 -12.59 5.01 -21.69
CA LEU A 81 -12.36 5.50 -20.32
C LEU A 81 -11.10 4.91 -19.70
N ARG A 82 -10.78 3.64 -20.01
CA ARG A 82 -9.54 2.99 -19.57
C ARG A 82 -8.31 3.67 -20.17
N GLU A 83 -8.29 3.89 -21.48
CA GLU A 83 -7.16 4.57 -22.16
C GLU A 83 -6.95 6.01 -21.67
N LEU A 84 -8.03 6.72 -21.36
CA LEU A 84 -7.96 8.07 -20.76
C LEU A 84 -7.42 8.04 -19.32
N ARG A 85 -7.69 6.98 -18.56
CA ARG A 85 -7.11 6.77 -17.22
C ARG A 85 -5.60 6.58 -17.30
N ASP A 86 -5.11 5.87 -18.32
CA ASP A 86 -3.67 5.72 -18.54
C ASP A 86 -2.97 7.05 -18.83
N LEU A 87 -3.63 7.95 -19.56
CA LEU A 87 -3.14 9.32 -19.76
C LEU A 87 -3.13 10.13 -18.47
N GLU A 88 -4.15 10.00 -17.62
CA GLU A 88 -4.21 10.65 -16.31
C GLU A 88 -3.04 10.22 -15.42
N HIS A 89 -2.75 8.93 -15.38
CA HIS A 89 -1.61 8.40 -14.66
C HIS A 89 -0.27 8.84 -15.25
N ALA A 90 -0.14 8.92 -16.59
CA ALA A 90 1.08 9.43 -17.23
C ALA A 90 1.31 10.93 -16.92
N ALA A 91 0.23 11.71 -16.86
CA ALA A 91 0.27 13.11 -16.44
C ALA A 91 0.67 13.24 -14.96
N GLU A 92 0.14 12.38 -14.08
CA GLU A 92 0.56 12.30 -12.68
C GLU A 92 2.06 12.03 -12.54
N ASP A 93 2.59 11.06 -13.29
CA ASP A 93 4.02 10.74 -13.27
C ASP A 93 4.90 11.94 -13.69
N VAL A 94 4.47 12.71 -14.71
CA VAL A 94 5.17 13.94 -15.15
C VAL A 94 5.13 15.03 -14.08
N LEU A 95 3.96 15.25 -13.47
CA LEU A 95 3.82 16.20 -12.38
C LEU A 95 4.74 15.84 -11.22
N GLU A 96 4.71 14.58 -10.78
CA GLU A 96 5.54 14.15 -9.67
C GLU A 96 7.06 14.23 -9.99
N GLU A 97 7.48 14.05 -11.26
CA GLU A 97 8.88 14.19 -11.71
C GLU A 97 9.29 15.66 -11.65
N LEU A 98 8.43 16.60 -12.07
CA LEU A 98 8.64 18.04 -11.90
C LEU A 98 8.80 18.46 -10.43
N GLU A 99 7.94 17.93 -9.56
CA GLU A 99 8.01 18.17 -8.11
C GLU A 99 9.29 17.65 -7.50
N PHE A 100 9.68 16.43 -7.90
CA PHE A 100 10.92 15.85 -7.45
C PHE A 100 12.12 16.68 -7.91
N GLU A 101 12.12 17.15 -9.16
CA GLU A 101 13.20 17.98 -9.69
C GLU A 101 13.30 19.32 -8.95
N ALA A 102 12.17 19.93 -8.60
CA ALA A 102 12.14 21.13 -7.75
C ALA A 102 12.77 20.86 -6.37
N LEU A 103 12.37 19.77 -5.71
CA LEU A 103 12.90 19.35 -4.42
C LEU A 103 14.40 19.02 -4.50
N ARG A 104 14.80 18.32 -5.55
CA ARG A 104 16.19 17.95 -5.81
C ARG A 104 17.02 19.21 -6.02
N ALA A 105 16.59 20.15 -6.87
CA ALA A 105 17.30 21.39 -7.14
C ALA A 105 17.57 22.20 -5.86
N ALA A 106 16.61 22.23 -4.93
CA ALA A 106 16.78 22.90 -3.64
C ALA A 106 17.84 22.25 -2.73
N ARG A 107 18.01 20.93 -2.81
CA ARG A 107 18.95 20.15 -1.97
C ARG A 107 20.26 19.79 -2.67
N LEU A 108 20.37 20.17 -3.94
CA LEU A 108 21.36 19.63 -4.87
C LEU A 108 22.80 20.00 -4.48
N GLU A 109 23.04 21.25 -4.06
CA GLU A 109 24.40 21.73 -3.79
C GLU A 109 25.00 21.09 -2.52
N GLU A 110 24.19 20.91 -1.48
CA GLU A 110 24.63 20.20 -0.27
C GLU A 110 24.90 18.73 -0.56
N PHE A 111 24.00 18.07 -1.30
CA PHE A 111 24.14 16.67 -1.66
C PHE A 111 25.34 16.43 -2.60
N LYS A 112 25.54 17.28 -3.61
CA LYS A 112 26.71 17.25 -4.48
C LYS A 112 28.01 17.43 -3.69
N ALA A 113 28.06 18.40 -2.77
CA ALA A 113 29.23 18.63 -1.95
C ALA A 113 29.55 17.40 -1.08
N HIS A 114 28.53 16.76 -0.49
CA HIS A 114 28.66 15.53 0.27
C HIS A 114 29.21 14.37 -0.58
N LEU A 115 28.61 14.11 -1.74
CA LEU A 115 29.11 13.06 -2.63
C LEU A 115 30.53 13.35 -3.13
N LEU A 116 30.88 14.61 -3.42
CA LEU A 116 32.24 14.97 -3.82
C LEU A 116 33.26 14.72 -2.70
N ARG A 117 32.91 15.02 -1.44
CA ARG A 117 33.77 14.76 -0.26
C ARG A 117 33.98 13.28 -0.01
N THR A 118 32.91 12.48 -0.05
CA THR A 118 33.00 11.01 0.07
C THR A 118 33.74 10.37 -1.12
N SER A 119 33.74 11.01 -2.29
CA SER A 119 34.44 10.53 -3.50
C SER A 119 35.94 10.85 -3.56
N ALA A 120 36.45 11.74 -2.71
CA ALA A 120 37.87 12.15 -2.72
C ALA A 120 38.83 10.98 -2.39
N SER A 121 38.32 9.87 -1.82
CA SER A 121 39.07 8.64 -1.56
C SER A 121 38.99 7.58 -2.67
N ALA A 122 38.22 7.79 -3.74
CA ALA A 122 37.98 6.77 -4.78
C ALA A 122 38.03 7.35 -6.22
N GLY A 123 38.88 6.77 -7.08
CA GLY A 123 39.31 7.33 -8.37
C GLY A 123 38.26 7.66 -9.44
N GLY A 124 38.74 8.16 -10.59
CA GLY A 124 37.97 8.85 -11.66
C GLY A 124 36.79 8.13 -12.33
N LYS A 125 36.54 6.84 -12.02
CA LYS A 125 35.37 6.10 -12.49
C LYS A 125 34.07 6.60 -11.80
N ARG A 126 34.13 6.86 -10.48
CA ARG A 126 32.99 7.41 -9.69
C ARG A 126 32.64 8.85 -10.05
N LYS A 127 33.60 9.67 -10.49
CA LYS A 127 33.35 11.05 -10.94
C LYS A 127 32.51 11.10 -12.23
N ARG A 128 32.68 10.12 -13.13
CA ARG A 128 31.80 9.94 -14.30
C ARG A 128 30.41 9.43 -13.91
N GLU A 129 30.32 8.53 -12.94
CA GLU A 129 29.03 8.00 -12.42
C GLU A 129 28.21 9.08 -11.71
N LEU A 130 28.85 9.95 -10.92
CA LEU A 130 28.24 11.15 -10.35
C LEU A 130 27.72 12.07 -11.46
N SER A 131 28.52 12.30 -12.52
CA SER A 131 28.05 13.09 -13.67
C SER A 131 26.85 12.47 -14.40
N LEU A 132 26.67 11.14 -14.34
CA LEU A 132 25.52 10.43 -14.93
C LEU A 132 24.27 10.49 -14.04
N MET A 133 24.43 10.50 -12.70
CA MET A 133 23.33 10.72 -11.75
C MET A 133 22.77 12.15 -11.83
N TYR A 134 23.64 13.11 -12.15
CA TYR A 134 23.30 14.54 -12.21
C TYR A 134 22.99 15.06 -13.61
N SER A 135 23.08 14.23 -14.65
CA SER A 135 22.47 14.54 -15.93
C SER A 135 20.98 14.22 -15.83
N SER A 136 20.17 15.16 -15.34
CA SER A 136 18.80 15.21 -15.86
C SER A 136 18.96 15.27 -17.38
N SER A 137 18.31 14.37 -18.11
CA SER A 137 18.20 14.53 -19.56
C SER A 137 17.00 15.44 -19.76
N PRO A 138 17.20 16.71 -20.15
CA PRO A 138 16.10 17.60 -20.53
C PRO A 138 15.15 16.93 -21.55
N ASP A 139 15.73 16.08 -22.38
CA ASP A 139 15.04 15.34 -23.42
C ASP A 139 14.10 14.26 -22.86
N ARG A 140 14.26 13.78 -21.61
CA ARG A 140 13.37 12.75 -21.04
C ARG A 140 11.98 13.28 -20.71
N LEU A 141 11.90 14.37 -19.94
CA LEU A 141 10.63 14.98 -19.53
C LEU A 141 9.89 15.56 -20.75
N SER A 142 10.63 16.23 -21.64
CA SER A 142 10.09 16.75 -22.90
C SER A 142 9.50 15.65 -23.79
N ARG A 143 10.17 14.48 -23.88
CA ARG A 143 9.64 13.30 -24.60
C ARG A 143 8.41 12.71 -23.91
N LYS A 144 8.37 12.61 -22.58
CA LYS A 144 7.18 12.13 -21.84
C LYS A 144 5.96 13.02 -22.11
N ILE A 145 6.12 14.34 -22.02
CA ILE A 145 5.02 15.29 -22.28
C ILE A 145 4.56 15.19 -23.75
N ALA A 146 5.48 15.07 -24.71
CA ALA A 146 5.13 14.91 -26.12
C ALA A 146 4.33 13.62 -26.38
N LYS A 147 4.72 12.50 -25.76
CA LYS A 147 4.04 11.21 -25.89
C LYS A 147 2.63 11.20 -25.30
N ILE A 148 2.39 11.89 -24.18
CA ILE A 148 1.04 12.04 -23.61
C ILE A 148 0.11 12.69 -24.63
N MET A 149 0.56 13.76 -25.31
CA MET A 149 -0.24 14.42 -26.35
C MET A 149 -0.43 13.56 -27.59
N GLU A 150 0.59 12.81 -28.00
CA GLU A 150 0.50 11.89 -29.14
C GLU A 150 -0.55 10.80 -28.90
N ARG A 151 -0.48 10.11 -27.75
CA ARG A 151 -1.44 9.07 -27.36
C ARG A 151 -2.86 9.62 -27.18
N TYR A 152 -3.01 10.83 -26.63
CA TYR A 152 -4.32 11.50 -26.59
C TYR A 152 -4.90 11.74 -27.99
N ASN A 153 -4.08 12.26 -28.92
CA ASN A 153 -4.52 12.54 -30.28
C ASN A 153 -4.85 11.27 -31.07
N GLU A 154 -4.23 10.13 -30.75
CA GLU A 154 -4.62 8.81 -31.28
C GLU A 154 -6.01 8.41 -30.79
N ILE A 155 -6.24 8.40 -29.47
CA ILE A 155 -7.54 8.07 -28.86
C ILE A 155 -8.65 8.97 -29.42
N ALA A 156 -8.40 10.28 -29.55
CA ALA A 156 -9.37 11.22 -30.10
C ALA A 156 -9.71 10.92 -31.57
N ARG A 157 -8.70 10.61 -32.40
CA ARG A 157 -8.89 10.26 -33.83
C ARG A 157 -9.64 8.94 -34.01
N ASP A 158 -9.31 7.93 -33.22
CA ASP A 158 -9.97 6.62 -33.30
C ASP A 158 -11.44 6.74 -32.89
N ARG A 159 -11.73 7.55 -31.87
CA ARG A 159 -13.11 7.85 -31.44
C ARG A 159 -13.91 8.64 -32.49
N GLU A 160 -13.27 9.56 -33.21
CA GLU A 160 -13.89 10.27 -34.35
C GLU A 160 -14.13 9.35 -35.56
N ALA A 161 -13.19 8.45 -35.86
CA ALA A 161 -13.28 7.49 -36.96
C ALA A 161 -14.40 6.47 -36.77
N LEU A 162 -14.72 6.10 -35.53
CA LEU A 162 -15.77 5.13 -35.16
C LEU A 162 -17.19 5.71 -35.15
N ARG A 163 -17.40 6.99 -35.51
CA ARG A 163 -18.71 7.68 -35.64
C ARG A 163 -19.66 7.48 -34.45
N LEU A 164 -19.19 7.74 -33.22
CA LEU A 164 -20.06 7.89 -32.05
C LEU A 164 -20.86 9.21 -32.13
N ARG A 165 -21.88 9.28 -32.98
CA ARG A 165 -22.89 10.34 -32.92
C ARG A 165 -23.88 10.02 -31.81
N SER A 166 -24.22 11.01 -30.98
CA SER A 166 -25.35 10.91 -30.04
C SER A 166 -26.65 10.79 -30.84
N GLY A 167 -27.07 9.56 -31.14
CA GLY A 167 -28.26 9.33 -31.96
C GLY A 167 -28.63 7.88 -32.21
N ASP A 168 -27.68 6.94 -32.27
CA ASP A 168 -27.96 5.58 -32.76
C ASP A 168 -28.08 4.55 -31.64
N GLY A 169 -28.92 4.87 -30.65
CA GLY A 169 -29.40 3.91 -29.65
C GLY A 169 -30.87 4.18 -29.37
N GLU A 170 -31.76 3.55 -30.13
CA GLU A 170 -33.17 3.51 -29.78
C GLU A 170 -33.31 3.00 -28.34
N ARG A 171 -33.90 3.83 -27.48
CA ARG A 171 -34.30 3.46 -26.12
C ARG A 171 -35.37 2.36 -26.22
N ARG A 172 -34.98 1.11 -25.98
CA ARG A 172 -35.92 0.12 -25.45
C ARG A 172 -36.13 0.43 -23.97
N HIS A 173 -37.36 0.83 -23.65
CA HIS A 173 -37.85 0.90 -22.29
C HIS A 173 -37.91 -0.52 -21.71
N GLU A 174 -36.94 -0.87 -20.88
CA GLU A 174 -37.13 -1.86 -19.82
C GLU A 174 -36.73 -1.21 -18.50
N MET A 175 -37.73 -0.93 -17.68
CA MET A 175 -37.55 -0.37 -16.35
C MET A 175 -37.17 -1.49 -15.40
N TRP A 176 -35.88 -1.63 -15.12
CA TRP A 176 -35.35 -2.43 -14.03
C TRP A 176 -34.91 -1.47 -12.93
N VAL A 177 -35.60 -1.49 -11.79
CA VAL A 177 -35.18 -0.77 -10.59
C VAL A 177 -34.30 -1.72 -9.79
N TRP A 178 -32.99 -1.55 -9.95
CA TRP A 178 -31.97 -2.21 -9.15
C TRP A 178 -31.59 -1.26 -8.00
N VAL A 179 -31.66 -1.72 -6.76
CA VAL A 179 -31.39 -0.90 -5.56
C VAL A 179 -30.28 -1.57 -4.77
N CYS A 180 -29.07 -1.03 -4.84
CA CYS A 180 -28.10 -1.12 -3.74
C CYS A 180 -27.00 -0.06 -3.91
N GLN A 181 -26.72 0.68 -2.83
CA GLN A 181 -25.67 1.69 -2.58
C GLN A 181 -25.99 3.19 -2.62
N GLU A 182 -27.08 3.66 -3.23
CA GLU A 182 -27.58 5.03 -2.99
C GLU A 182 -28.82 4.98 -2.09
N PHE A 183 -28.64 5.11 -0.78
CA PHE A 183 -29.79 5.18 0.12
C PHE A 183 -30.40 6.59 0.04
N ASN A 184 -31.71 6.67 -0.19
CA ASN A 184 -32.50 7.87 0.09
C ASN A 184 -33.45 7.54 1.26
N VAL A 185 -33.14 7.99 2.48
CA VAL A 185 -33.97 7.72 3.69
C VAL A 185 -35.43 8.08 3.39
N LEU A 186 -35.63 9.15 2.61
CA LEU A 186 -36.94 9.68 2.30
C LEU A 186 -37.79 8.72 1.47
N GLU A 187 -37.18 8.01 0.51
CA GLU A 187 -37.89 7.06 -0.35
C GLU A 187 -38.20 5.75 0.38
N LEU A 188 -37.27 5.29 1.23
CA LEU A 188 -37.45 4.10 2.07
C LEU A 188 -38.53 4.34 3.15
N THR A 189 -38.50 5.50 3.79
CA THR A 189 -39.49 5.89 4.80
C THR A 189 -40.86 6.12 4.16
N ARG A 190 -40.91 6.64 2.92
CA ARG A 190 -42.15 6.75 2.15
C ARG A 190 -42.74 5.37 1.89
N LYS A 191 -41.97 4.43 1.32
CA LYS A 191 -42.43 3.05 1.07
C LYS A 191 -42.90 2.34 2.34
N LEU A 192 -42.17 2.49 3.45
CA LEU A 192 -42.59 1.96 4.76
C LEU A 192 -43.89 2.59 5.26
N THR A 193 -44.10 3.88 5.01
CA THR A 193 -45.34 4.57 5.38
C THR A 193 -46.51 4.10 4.53
N GLU A 194 -46.30 3.92 3.22
CA GLU A 194 -47.31 3.41 2.29
C GLU A 194 -47.74 2.00 2.68
N GLU A 195 -46.78 1.13 2.98
CA GLU A 195 -47.04 -0.25 3.43
C GLU A 195 -47.74 -0.27 4.81
N ALA A 196 -47.31 0.57 5.75
CA ALA A 196 -47.90 0.61 7.10
C ALA A 196 -49.29 1.26 7.14
N THR A 197 -49.63 2.10 6.15
CA THR A 197 -50.92 2.82 6.08
C THR A 197 -51.87 2.26 5.03
N GLU A 198 -51.41 1.33 4.18
CA GLU A 198 -52.12 0.79 3.01
C GLU A 198 -52.64 1.90 2.07
N SER A 199 -51.94 3.04 2.03
CA SER A 199 -52.36 4.23 1.28
C SER A 199 -51.18 4.98 0.65
N PRO A 200 -51.33 5.58 -0.55
CA PRO A 200 -50.27 6.35 -1.18
C PRO A 200 -49.87 7.56 -0.33
N CYS A 201 -48.56 7.81 -0.25
CA CYS A 201 -48.00 8.73 0.73
C CYS A 201 -47.80 10.14 0.13
N ASP A 202 -48.74 11.04 0.40
CA ASP A 202 -48.70 12.47 0.02
C ASP A 202 -47.99 13.36 1.07
N PHE A 203 -47.23 12.77 2.01
CA PHE A 203 -46.59 13.52 3.08
C PHE A 203 -45.41 14.36 2.57
N ALA A 204 -45.42 15.67 2.87
CA ALA A 204 -44.40 16.62 2.42
C ALA A 204 -43.10 16.60 3.24
N ASP A 205 -43.10 15.95 4.43
CA ASP A 205 -42.01 15.98 5.42
C ASP A 205 -41.88 14.62 6.14
N MET A 206 -40.63 14.20 6.39
CA MET A 206 -40.24 13.02 7.17
C MET A 206 -40.90 12.92 8.54
N ASN A 207 -41.16 14.03 9.24
CA ASN A 207 -41.83 13.99 10.55
C ASN A 207 -43.31 13.61 10.44
N GLN A 208 -43.96 13.85 9.30
CA GLN A 208 -45.33 13.41 9.05
C GLN A 208 -45.35 11.90 8.79
N MET A 209 -44.41 11.40 7.98
CA MET A 209 -44.21 9.96 7.76
C MET A 209 -43.89 9.22 9.07
N HIS A 210 -42.96 9.76 9.87
CA HIS A 210 -42.58 9.17 11.16
C HIS A 210 -43.76 9.12 12.13
N ARG A 211 -44.58 10.18 12.21
CA ARG A 211 -45.80 10.18 13.04
C ARG A 211 -46.85 9.20 12.52
N ALA A 212 -47.03 9.07 11.21
CA ALA A 212 -47.96 8.11 10.62
C ALA A 212 -47.56 6.66 10.93
N ILE A 213 -46.28 6.31 10.71
CA ILE A 213 -45.72 5.00 11.09
C ILE A 213 -45.85 4.77 12.59
N THR A 214 -45.48 5.75 13.43
CA THR A 214 -45.54 5.63 14.89
C THR A 214 -46.98 5.39 15.35
N ASN A 215 -47.96 6.12 14.82
CA ASN A 215 -49.37 5.95 15.15
C ASN A 215 -49.90 4.58 14.73
N GLN A 216 -49.47 4.06 13.57
CA GLN A 216 -49.89 2.73 13.10
C GLN A 216 -49.27 1.58 13.87
N LEU A 217 -48.02 1.74 14.32
CA LEU A 217 -47.29 0.76 15.10
C LEU A 217 -47.58 0.85 16.61
N ASN A 218 -48.20 1.94 17.08
CA ASN A 218 -48.48 2.15 18.50
C ASN A 218 -49.41 1.06 19.06
N GLY A 219 -48.96 0.37 20.11
CA GLY A 219 -49.70 -0.71 20.75
C GLY A 219 -49.72 -2.05 19.99
N LYS A 220 -49.10 -2.16 18.80
CA LYS A 220 -49.01 -3.40 18.02
C LYS A 220 -47.65 -4.08 18.24
N ARG A 221 -47.66 -5.41 18.29
CA ARG A 221 -46.44 -6.23 18.24
C ARG A 221 -46.08 -6.50 16.78
N PHE A 222 -44.84 -6.23 16.41
CA PHE A 222 -44.36 -6.44 15.05
C PHE A 222 -42.99 -7.11 15.03
N LEU A 223 -42.71 -7.80 13.93
CA LEU A 223 -41.38 -8.27 13.55
C LEU A 223 -40.94 -7.44 12.35
N LEU A 224 -39.81 -6.74 12.48
CA LEU A 224 -39.24 -5.94 11.39
C LEU A 224 -37.88 -6.52 11.01
N VAL A 225 -37.68 -6.86 9.74
CA VAL A 225 -36.38 -7.28 9.20
C VAL A 225 -35.83 -6.13 8.36
N LEU A 226 -34.66 -5.62 8.73
CA LEU A 226 -33.98 -4.52 8.07
C LEU A 226 -32.72 -5.05 7.41
N ASP A 227 -32.67 -5.00 6.09
CA ASP A 227 -31.47 -5.35 5.34
C ASP A 227 -30.61 -4.10 5.15
N ASP A 228 -29.43 -4.08 5.77
CA ASP A 228 -28.41 -3.02 5.68
C ASP A 228 -28.79 -1.60 6.19
N VAL A 229 -29.83 -1.41 7.03
CA VAL A 229 -30.22 -0.07 7.54
C VAL A 229 -30.62 -0.03 9.03
N PRO A 230 -30.27 1.03 9.80
CA PRO A 230 -30.71 1.22 11.18
C PRO A 230 -32.08 1.93 11.33
N LEU A 231 -32.91 1.43 12.26
CA LEU A 231 -34.14 2.09 12.71
C LEU A 231 -34.23 1.99 14.24
N LYS A 232 -34.48 3.12 14.90
CA LYS A 232 -34.61 3.21 16.38
C LYS A 232 -36.00 3.69 16.74
N CYS A 233 -36.98 2.78 16.81
CA CYS A 233 -38.27 2.96 17.51
C CYS A 233 -39.01 1.62 17.56
N ALA A 234 -39.27 1.07 18.76
CA ALA A 234 -40.15 -0.10 18.92
C ALA A 234 -40.80 -0.17 20.30
N ALA A 235 -42.06 -0.61 20.35
CA ALA A 235 -42.77 -0.85 21.59
C ALA A 235 -42.27 -2.13 22.31
N PRO A 236 -42.39 -2.24 23.64
CA PRO A 236 -42.01 -3.44 24.39
C PRO A 236 -42.73 -4.70 23.86
N GLY A 237 -41.95 -5.71 23.46
CA GLY A 237 -42.46 -6.97 22.90
C GLY A 237 -42.35 -7.11 21.37
N SER A 238 -42.00 -6.05 20.64
CA SER A 238 -41.63 -6.12 19.22
C SER A 238 -40.19 -6.63 19.04
N LYS A 239 -39.91 -7.30 17.91
CA LYS A 239 -38.57 -7.80 17.56
C LYS A 239 -38.09 -7.15 16.27
N ILE A 240 -36.85 -6.68 16.26
CA ILE A 240 -36.19 -6.15 15.06
C ILE A 240 -34.99 -7.05 14.78
N ILE A 241 -34.88 -7.54 13.55
CA ILE A 241 -33.71 -8.24 13.03
C ILE A 241 -33.08 -7.31 12.01
N ALA A 242 -31.81 -6.97 12.18
CA ALA A 242 -31.05 -6.22 11.20
C ALA A 242 -29.91 -7.09 10.68
N THR A 243 -29.77 -7.19 9.36
CA THR A 243 -28.63 -7.81 8.70
C THR A 243 -27.66 -6.71 8.28
N THR A 244 -26.37 -6.92 8.51
CA THR A 244 -25.34 -5.98 8.07
C THR A 244 -24.02 -6.72 7.85
N ARG A 245 -23.26 -6.28 6.85
CA ARG A 245 -21.88 -6.72 6.63
C ARG A 245 -20.88 -6.08 7.61
N SER A 246 -21.27 -5.00 8.30
CA SER A 246 -20.40 -4.26 9.21
C SER A 246 -20.64 -4.64 10.68
N THR A 247 -19.63 -5.21 11.32
CA THR A 247 -19.68 -5.53 12.76
C THR A 247 -19.85 -4.28 13.64
N LYS A 248 -19.34 -3.12 13.20
CA LYS A 248 -19.52 -1.83 13.85
C LYS A 248 -20.98 -1.38 13.85
N VAL A 249 -21.66 -1.49 12.71
CA VAL A 249 -23.11 -1.20 12.62
C VAL A 249 -23.90 -2.13 13.54
N ALA A 250 -23.56 -3.42 13.57
CA ALA A 250 -24.19 -4.38 14.48
C ALA A 250 -24.03 -4.00 15.97
N LYS A 251 -22.81 -3.61 16.40
CA LYS A 251 -22.53 -3.16 17.78
C LYS A 251 -23.28 -1.87 18.13
N MET A 252 -23.49 -0.96 17.18
CA MET A 252 -24.23 0.28 17.41
C MET A 252 -25.75 0.08 17.50
N MET A 253 -26.27 -1.01 16.93
CA MET A 253 -27.70 -1.26 16.79
C MET A 253 -28.27 -2.31 17.75
N ALA A 254 -27.51 -3.37 18.02
CA ALA A 254 -28.07 -4.62 18.53
C ALA A 254 -27.65 -4.90 19.97
N LEU A 255 -28.63 -5.30 20.80
CA LEU A 255 -28.39 -5.87 22.12
C LEU A 255 -27.85 -7.31 22.06
N LYS A 256 -28.03 -7.99 20.91
CA LYS A 256 -27.55 -9.34 20.66
C LYS A 256 -27.10 -9.46 19.20
N ILE A 257 -25.84 -9.82 18.99
CA ILE A 257 -25.23 -10.01 17.67
C ILE A 257 -25.21 -11.50 17.36
N HIS A 258 -25.63 -11.89 16.15
CA HIS A 258 -25.50 -13.25 15.65
C HIS A 258 -24.60 -13.22 14.41
N GLN A 259 -23.40 -13.79 14.53
CA GLN A 259 -22.48 -13.90 13.42
C GLN A 259 -22.77 -15.20 12.66
N LEU A 260 -23.12 -15.07 11.39
CA LEU A 260 -23.36 -16.23 10.53
C LEU A 260 -22.01 -16.89 10.21
N GLY A 261 -21.94 -18.20 10.39
CA GLY A 261 -20.79 -19.02 10.01
C GLY A 261 -20.92 -19.56 8.58
N TYR A 262 -19.91 -20.30 8.15
CA TYR A 262 -19.91 -21.01 6.88
C TYR A 262 -20.82 -22.24 6.91
N LEU A 263 -21.32 -22.65 5.74
CA LEU A 263 -22.01 -23.92 5.56
C LEU A 263 -21.02 -25.09 5.65
N SER A 264 -21.52 -26.25 6.08
CA SER A 264 -20.77 -27.50 5.92
C SER A 264 -20.71 -27.91 4.45
N ASP A 265 -19.73 -28.72 4.05
CA ASP A 265 -19.63 -29.23 2.67
C ASP A 265 -20.91 -29.97 2.23
N THR A 266 -21.55 -30.69 3.17
CA THR A 266 -22.82 -31.37 2.90
C THR A 266 -23.98 -30.41 2.64
N SER A 267 -23.99 -29.27 3.33
CA SER A 267 -24.97 -28.21 3.14
C SER A 267 -24.69 -27.42 1.86
N CYS A 268 -23.42 -27.15 1.54
CA CYS A 268 -23.02 -26.59 0.24
C CYS A 268 -23.42 -27.50 -0.92
N TRP A 269 -23.24 -28.81 -0.78
CA TRP A 269 -23.70 -29.76 -1.78
C TRP A 269 -25.21 -29.69 -1.96
N SER A 270 -25.98 -29.56 -0.87
CA SER A 270 -27.44 -29.42 -0.95
C SER A 270 -27.85 -28.16 -1.73
N VAL A 271 -27.20 -27.03 -1.50
CA VAL A 271 -27.43 -25.78 -2.24
C VAL A 271 -27.03 -25.92 -3.72
N CYS A 272 -25.88 -26.52 -3.99
CA CYS A 272 -25.36 -26.74 -5.34
C CYS A 272 -26.28 -27.69 -6.13
N GLN A 273 -26.73 -28.78 -5.50
CA GLN A 273 -27.65 -29.75 -6.08
C GLN A 273 -29.00 -29.11 -6.43
N ASP A 274 -29.57 -28.32 -5.53
CA ASP A 274 -30.83 -27.61 -5.77
C ASP A 274 -30.72 -26.64 -6.97
N ALA A 275 -29.64 -25.86 -7.01
CA ALA A 275 -29.35 -24.93 -8.10
C ALA A 275 -29.07 -25.62 -9.43
N ALA A 276 -28.44 -26.80 -9.41
CA ALA A 276 -28.19 -27.64 -10.60
C ALA A 276 -29.50 -28.21 -11.18
N LEU A 277 -30.41 -28.62 -10.29
CA LEU A 277 -31.70 -29.19 -10.65
C LEU A 277 -32.66 -28.11 -11.18
N ARG A 278 -32.58 -26.87 -10.70
CA ARG A 278 -33.53 -25.78 -11.06
C ARG A 278 -34.99 -26.20 -10.86
N GLY A 279 -35.27 -26.93 -9.77
CA GLY A 279 -36.60 -27.47 -9.45
C GLY A 279 -37.01 -28.71 -10.25
N ARG A 280 -36.09 -29.34 -11.01
CA ARG A 280 -36.32 -30.65 -11.64
C ARG A 280 -36.18 -31.80 -10.64
N ASP A 281 -36.66 -32.99 -11.01
CA ASP A 281 -36.60 -34.20 -10.18
C ASP A 281 -35.14 -34.54 -9.81
N PRO A 282 -34.80 -34.73 -8.52
CA PRO A 282 -33.48 -35.16 -8.07
C PRO A 282 -32.96 -36.42 -8.77
N SER A 283 -33.85 -37.30 -9.26
CA SER A 283 -33.48 -38.54 -9.95
C SER A 283 -32.79 -38.32 -11.31
N ILE A 284 -32.75 -37.09 -11.81
CA ILE A 284 -32.04 -36.73 -13.07
C ILE A 284 -30.52 -36.73 -12.86
N ILE A 285 -30.05 -36.48 -11.63
CA ILE A 285 -28.64 -36.60 -11.29
C ILE A 285 -28.37 -38.07 -10.97
N ASP A 286 -27.68 -38.74 -11.88
CA ASP A 286 -27.21 -40.11 -11.71
C ASP A 286 -26.33 -40.22 -10.45
N ASP A 287 -26.42 -41.34 -9.72
CA ASP A 287 -25.63 -41.60 -8.51
C ASP A 287 -24.11 -41.47 -8.75
N SER A 288 -23.65 -41.69 -9.97
CA SER A 288 -22.25 -41.52 -10.38
C SER A 288 -21.79 -40.06 -10.45
N LEU A 289 -22.69 -39.09 -10.55
CA LEU A 289 -22.40 -37.65 -10.56
C LEU A 289 -22.33 -37.04 -9.16
N ILE A 290 -22.97 -37.67 -8.17
CA ILE A 290 -23.02 -37.18 -6.78
C ILE A 290 -21.61 -37.00 -6.17
N PRO A 291 -20.65 -37.94 -6.34
CA PRO A 291 -19.29 -37.75 -5.83
C PRO A 291 -18.58 -36.54 -6.42
N ILE A 292 -18.73 -36.31 -7.74
CA ILE A 292 -18.13 -35.16 -8.44
C ILE A 292 -18.77 -33.86 -7.94
N GLY A 293 -20.10 -33.84 -7.84
CA GLY A 293 -20.82 -32.69 -7.30
C GLY A 293 -20.44 -32.33 -5.87
N LYS A 294 -20.19 -33.33 -5.00
CA LYS A 294 -19.69 -33.10 -3.64
C LYS A 294 -18.27 -32.54 -3.61
N LEU A 295 -17.38 -33.00 -4.50
CA LEU A 295 -16.04 -32.43 -4.65
C LEU A 295 -16.11 -30.96 -5.06
N VAL A 296 -16.92 -30.65 -6.07
CA VAL A 296 -17.17 -29.28 -6.54
C VAL A 296 -17.77 -28.40 -5.43
N ALA A 297 -18.73 -28.93 -4.65
CA ALA A 297 -19.32 -28.20 -3.53
C ALA A 297 -18.33 -27.97 -2.38
N ALA A 298 -17.40 -28.91 -2.13
CA ALA A 298 -16.34 -28.72 -1.13
C ALA A 298 -15.37 -27.59 -1.55
N ARG A 299 -15.11 -27.43 -2.85
CA ARG A 299 -14.31 -26.30 -3.38
C ARG A 299 -14.95 -24.92 -3.09
N CYS A 300 -16.24 -24.86 -2.80
CA CYS A 300 -16.94 -23.62 -2.42
C CYS A 300 -16.65 -23.16 -0.98
N LYS A 301 -15.88 -23.93 -0.19
CA LYS A 301 -15.42 -23.59 1.18
C LYS A 301 -16.52 -23.07 2.12
N GLY A 302 -17.72 -23.64 2.00
CA GLY A 302 -18.85 -23.29 2.87
C GLY A 302 -19.59 -21.99 2.52
N LEU A 303 -19.32 -21.35 1.37
CA LEU A 303 -20.03 -20.14 0.95
C LEU A 303 -21.33 -20.47 0.18
N PRO A 304 -22.52 -20.10 0.69
CA PRO A 304 -23.80 -20.40 0.04
C PRO A 304 -23.91 -19.83 -1.37
N MET A 305 -23.42 -18.60 -1.57
CA MET A 305 -23.54 -17.89 -2.84
C MET A 305 -22.68 -18.53 -3.93
N ALA A 306 -21.48 -19.00 -3.56
CA ALA A 306 -20.58 -19.74 -4.44
C ALA A 306 -21.19 -21.09 -4.83
N ALA A 307 -21.69 -21.85 -3.84
CA ALA A 307 -22.37 -23.11 -4.08
C ALA A 307 -23.58 -22.94 -5.02
N ASN A 308 -24.35 -21.86 -4.87
CA ASN A 308 -25.48 -21.56 -5.74
C ASN A 308 -25.04 -21.23 -7.18
N ALA A 309 -24.02 -20.37 -7.36
CA ALA A 309 -23.50 -20.02 -8.68
C ALA A 309 -22.94 -21.25 -9.41
N VAL A 310 -22.18 -22.07 -8.71
CA VAL A 310 -21.57 -23.29 -9.27
C VAL A 310 -22.64 -24.31 -9.62
N GLY A 311 -23.68 -24.47 -8.79
CA GLY A 311 -24.84 -25.29 -9.14
C GLY A 311 -25.50 -24.83 -10.43
N HIS A 312 -25.62 -23.52 -10.67
CA HIS A 312 -26.10 -23.01 -11.96
C HIS A 312 -25.14 -23.32 -13.12
N VAL A 313 -23.83 -23.32 -12.92
CA VAL A 313 -22.87 -23.76 -13.96
C VAL A 313 -23.07 -25.24 -14.28
N LEU A 314 -23.20 -26.09 -13.27
CA LEU A 314 -23.49 -27.52 -13.43
C LEU A 314 -24.85 -27.79 -14.11
N SER A 315 -25.82 -26.88 -13.98
CA SER A 315 -27.14 -27.01 -14.61
C SER A 315 -27.12 -26.90 -16.15
N SER A 316 -26.02 -26.41 -16.72
CA SER A 316 -25.84 -26.21 -18.17
C SER A 316 -25.81 -27.54 -18.94
N ALA A 317 -25.26 -28.59 -18.32
CA ALA A 317 -25.31 -29.95 -18.82
C ALA A 317 -25.19 -30.93 -17.63
N ILE A 318 -26.17 -31.85 -17.49
CA ILE A 318 -26.18 -32.85 -16.42
C ILE A 318 -25.60 -34.15 -16.97
N ASP A 319 -24.28 -34.13 -17.19
CA ASP A 319 -23.51 -35.29 -17.63
C ASP A 319 -22.11 -35.27 -17.02
N ARG A 320 -21.47 -36.43 -17.03
CA ARG A 320 -20.20 -36.66 -16.35
C ARG A 320 -19.06 -35.82 -16.94
N ASN A 321 -19.03 -35.66 -18.26
CA ASN A 321 -17.94 -34.94 -18.92
C ASN A 321 -17.97 -33.46 -18.56
N HIS A 322 -19.17 -32.85 -18.54
CA HIS A 322 -19.32 -31.46 -18.10
C HIS A 322 -18.94 -31.26 -16.63
N TRP A 323 -19.38 -32.16 -15.75
CA TRP A 323 -19.12 -32.04 -14.31
C TRP A 323 -17.64 -32.28 -13.97
N GLU A 324 -16.99 -33.24 -14.62
CA GLU A 324 -15.54 -33.46 -14.52
C GLU A 324 -14.76 -32.27 -15.11
N ALA A 325 -15.22 -31.68 -16.22
CA ALA A 325 -14.59 -30.48 -16.79
C ALA A 325 -14.74 -29.25 -15.87
N VAL A 326 -15.87 -29.10 -15.18
CA VAL A 326 -16.04 -28.06 -14.15
C VAL A 326 -15.12 -28.36 -12.98
N GLU A 327 -15.07 -29.58 -12.46
CA GLU A 327 -14.20 -29.95 -11.32
C GLU A 327 -12.70 -29.78 -11.62
N GLN A 328 -12.28 -30.16 -12.82
CA GLN A 328 -10.89 -30.06 -13.29
C GLN A 328 -10.57 -28.69 -13.90
N SER A 329 -11.53 -27.77 -13.92
CA SER A 329 -11.32 -26.43 -14.48
C SER A 329 -10.20 -25.73 -13.73
N ASP A 330 -9.34 -25.04 -14.49
CA ASP A 330 -8.30 -24.18 -13.94
C ASP A 330 -8.86 -23.09 -13.00
N PHE A 331 -10.17 -22.81 -13.11
CA PHE A 331 -10.94 -22.00 -12.16
C PHE A 331 -10.72 -22.44 -10.70
N TRP A 332 -10.64 -23.74 -10.41
CA TRP A 332 -10.40 -24.27 -9.05
C TRP A 332 -8.93 -24.47 -8.70
N ASN A 333 -8.05 -24.48 -9.70
CA ASN A 333 -6.62 -24.74 -9.55
C ASN A 333 -5.82 -23.46 -9.30
N SER A 334 -6.48 -22.41 -8.84
CA SER A 334 -5.83 -21.42 -7.99
C SER A 334 -5.45 -22.10 -6.66
N GLU A 335 -4.44 -22.98 -6.70
CA GLU A 335 -3.68 -23.39 -5.52
C GLU A 335 -2.84 -22.19 -5.05
N VAL A 336 -3.52 -21.13 -4.65
CA VAL A 336 -2.95 -20.16 -3.74
C VAL A 336 -3.15 -20.76 -2.35
N VAL A 337 -2.29 -21.73 -2.03
CA VAL A 337 -1.90 -21.98 -0.64
C VAL A 337 -1.62 -20.60 -0.05
N GLY A 338 -2.52 -20.15 0.82
CA GLY A 338 -2.71 -18.75 1.17
C GLY A 338 -1.37 -18.04 1.37
N GLN A 339 -1.02 -17.17 0.42
CA GLN A 339 0.08 -16.25 0.62
C GLN A 339 -0.36 -15.31 1.73
N THR A 340 0.09 -15.60 2.94
CA THR A 340 -0.22 -14.81 4.12
C THR A 340 0.66 -13.57 4.10
N LEU A 341 0.07 -12.38 4.13
CA LEU A 341 0.84 -11.13 4.15
C LEU A 341 0.79 -10.50 5.54
N PRO A 342 1.91 -9.97 6.06
CA PRO A 342 1.89 -9.14 7.26
C PRO A 342 1.05 -7.88 7.03
N ALA A 343 0.20 -7.49 8.00
CA ALA A 343 -0.58 -6.25 7.91
C ALA A 343 0.30 -5.01 7.64
N LEU A 344 1.45 -4.95 8.31
CA LEU A 344 2.38 -3.83 8.20
C LEU A 344 2.95 -3.67 6.78
N LEU A 345 3.13 -4.78 6.04
CA LEU A 345 3.58 -4.74 4.65
C LEU A 345 2.52 -4.07 3.77
N LEU A 346 1.25 -4.47 3.90
CA LEU A 346 0.14 -3.87 3.13
C LEU A 346 -0.01 -2.38 3.42
N VAL A 347 0.05 -1.99 4.70
CA VAL A 347 0.00 -0.58 5.11
C VAL A 347 1.13 0.23 4.46
N ARG A 348 2.37 -0.28 4.50
CA ARG A 348 3.53 0.38 3.87
C ARG A 348 3.40 0.49 2.35
N LEU A 349 2.87 -0.54 1.69
CA LEU A 349 2.64 -0.52 0.25
C LEU A 349 1.55 0.48 -0.14
N TRP A 350 0.44 0.56 0.60
CA TRP A 350 -0.63 1.54 0.35
C TRP A 350 -0.17 2.99 0.59
N LEU A 351 0.65 3.21 1.62
CA LEU A 351 1.35 4.48 1.85
C LEU A 351 2.27 4.83 0.67
N ALA A 352 3.03 3.85 0.17
CA ALA A 352 3.94 4.05 -0.95
C ALA A 352 3.19 4.38 -2.26
N GLN A 353 2.04 3.74 -2.50
CA GLN A 353 1.19 4.06 -3.64
C GLN A 353 0.50 5.41 -3.53
N GLY A 354 0.31 5.92 -2.31
CA GLY A 354 -0.39 7.18 -2.06
C GLY A 354 -1.91 7.03 -2.09
N PHE A 355 -2.45 5.91 -1.59
CA PHE A 355 -3.90 5.68 -1.48
C PHE A 355 -4.58 6.49 -0.38
N ILE A 356 -4.00 7.63 0.03
CA ILE A 356 -4.52 8.52 1.06
C ILE A 356 -4.92 9.84 0.42
N GLU A 357 -5.99 10.44 0.92
CA GLU A 357 -6.43 11.76 0.50
C GLU A 357 -5.42 12.83 0.96
N ALA A 358 -5.15 13.82 0.10
CA ALA A 358 -4.08 14.81 0.31
C ALA A 358 -4.23 15.65 1.61
N ASP A 359 -5.45 15.81 2.11
CA ASP A 359 -5.77 16.51 3.36
C ASP A 359 -5.44 15.67 4.63
N LYS A 360 -5.21 14.37 4.47
CA LYS A 360 -4.99 13.40 5.55
C LYS A 360 -3.53 12.94 5.70
N GLU A 361 -2.59 13.49 4.93
CA GLU A 361 -1.18 13.08 4.92
C GLU A 361 -0.45 13.22 6.28
N ARG A 362 -0.93 14.09 7.17
CA ARG A 362 -0.36 14.28 8.52
C ARG A 362 -0.56 13.07 9.44
N HIS A 363 -1.56 12.23 9.18
CA HIS A 363 -1.90 11.02 9.92
C HIS A 363 -2.02 9.81 8.98
N ALA A 364 -1.15 9.78 7.97
CA ALA A 364 -1.18 8.81 6.89
C ALA A 364 -1.25 7.36 7.39
N GLU A 365 -0.38 6.97 8.33
CA GLU A 365 -0.34 5.62 8.89
C GLU A 365 -1.66 5.27 9.59
N ASP A 366 -2.19 6.16 10.43
CA ASP A 366 -3.44 5.93 11.18
C ASP A 366 -4.65 5.78 10.23
N VAL A 367 -4.67 6.55 9.15
CA VAL A 367 -5.75 6.50 8.15
C VAL A 367 -5.68 5.20 7.34
N VAL A 368 -4.48 4.79 6.92
CA VAL A 368 -4.29 3.54 6.18
C VAL A 368 -4.56 2.33 7.08
N CYS A 369 -4.19 2.39 8.36
CA CYS A 369 -4.56 1.36 9.34
C CYS A 369 -6.09 1.27 9.48
N LYS A 370 -6.82 2.39 9.50
CA LYS A 370 -8.30 2.36 9.48
C LYS A 370 -8.86 1.72 8.22
N TYR A 371 -8.31 2.02 7.05
CA TYR A 371 -8.72 1.36 5.79
C TYR A 371 -8.46 -0.16 5.84
N PHE A 372 -7.33 -0.56 6.43
CA PHE A 372 -7.02 -1.96 6.66
C PHE A 372 -8.02 -2.62 7.61
N ASP A 373 -8.29 -1.99 8.74
CA ASP A 373 -9.26 -2.45 9.73
C ASP A 373 -10.67 -2.57 9.11
N ASP A 374 -11.09 -1.60 8.31
CA ASP A 374 -12.36 -1.64 7.58
C ASP A 374 -12.43 -2.85 6.63
N LEU A 375 -11.35 -3.20 5.92
CA LEU A 375 -11.30 -4.38 5.04
C LEU A 375 -11.35 -5.70 5.83
N VAL A 376 -10.72 -5.75 7.00
CA VAL A 376 -10.81 -6.91 7.91
C VAL A 376 -12.22 -7.03 8.50
N GLU A 377 -12.81 -5.92 8.94
CA GLU A 377 -14.15 -5.88 9.53
C GLU A 377 -15.25 -6.25 8.52
N ASN A 378 -15.04 -5.96 7.23
CA ASN A 378 -15.93 -6.33 6.13
C ASN A 378 -15.62 -7.72 5.53
N PHE A 379 -14.75 -8.51 6.17
CA PHE A 379 -14.38 -9.88 5.79
C PHE A 379 -13.72 -10.01 4.39
N PHE A 380 -13.19 -8.93 3.84
CA PHE A 380 -12.34 -8.99 2.65
C PHE A 380 -10.95 -9.57 2.97
N LEU A 381 -10.44 -9.26 4.17
CA LEU A 381 -9.22 -9.82 4.72
C LEU A 381 -9.54 -10.61 5.99
N LEU A 382 -9.04 -11.84 6.09
CA LEU A 382 -9.24 -12.73 7.22
C LEU A 382 -7.90 -12.98 7.92
N ARG A 383 -7.91 -13.09 9.24
CA ARG A 383 -6.70 -13.51 9.98
C ARG A 383 -6.33 -14.93 9.60
N SER A 384 -5.03 -15.17 9.39
CA SER A 384 -4.51 -16.50 9.12
C SER A 384 -4.70 -17.39 10.35
N PRO A 385 -5.20 -18.63 10.20
CA PRO A 385 -5.37 -19.56 11.32
C PRO A 385 -4.04 -20.05 11.89
N TYR A 386 -2.92 -19.83 11.18
CA TYR A 386 -1.60 -20.32 11.55
C TYR A 386 -0.69 -19.22 12.12
N ASN A 387 -1.01 -17.94 11.88
CA ASN A 387 -0.24 -16.80 12.34
C ASN A 387 -1.13 -15.56 12.48
N ASP A 388 -1.37 -15.12 13.72
CA ASP A 388 -2.27 -14.00 14.04
C ASP A 388 -1.79 -12.64 13.48
N GLU A 389 -0.53 -12.52 13.08
CA GLU A 389 0.04 -11.30 12.47
C GLU A 389 -0.16 -11.22 10.96
N ARG A 390 -0.72 -12.27 10.35
CA ARG A 390 -0.88 -12.34 8.90
C ARG A 390 -2.32 -12.52 8.46
N PHE A 391 -2.57 -12.06 7.25
CA PHE A 391 -3.90 -12.00 6.68
C PHE A 391 -3.96 -12.71 5.34
N VAL A 392 -5.12 -13.29 5.06
CA VAL A 392 -5.46 -13.97 3.81
C VAL A 392 -6.72 -13.37 3.22
N MET A 393 -6.79 -13.34 1.90
CA MET A 393 -8.02 -13.04 1.18
C MET A 393 -8.71 -14.37 0.83
N HIS A 394 -10.03 -14.40 0.91
CA HIS A 394 -10.78 -15.57 0.47
C HIS A 394 -10.66 -15.75 -1.06
N ASP A 395 -10.56 -16.98 -1.56
CA ASP A 395 -10.32 -17.30 -2.97
C ASP A 395 -11.26 -16.56 -3.94
N LEU A 396 -12.58 -16.56 -3.67
CA LEU A 396 -13.54 -15.79 -4.51
C LEU A 396 -13.28 -14.28 -4.57
N TYR A 397 -12.83 -13.67 -3.47
CA TYR A 397 -12.44 -12.26 -3.50
C TYR A 397 -11.12 -12.08 -4.25
N HIS A 398 -10.21 -13.03 -4.12
CA HIS A 398 -8.96 -13.04 -4.88
C HIS A 398 -9.25 -13.13 -6.40
N GLU A 399 -10.11 -14.05 -6.84
CA GLU A 399 -10.53 -14.18 -8.24
C GLU A 399 -11.20 -12.89 -8.75
N LEU A 400 -12.07 -12.28 -7.95
CA LEU A 400 -12.67 -10.99 -8.29
C LEU A 400 -11.61 -9.89 -8.43
N VAL A 401 -10.66 -9.82 -7.49
CA VAL A 401 -9.57 -8.84 -7.53
C VAL A 401 -8.67 -9.10 -8.74
N GLU A 402 -8.37 -10.35 -9.06
CA GLU A 402 -7.59 -10.74 -10.24
C GLU A 402 -8.30 -10.35 -11.53
N TYR A 403 -9.60 -10.60 -11.64
CA TYR A 403 -10.41 -10.17 -12.77
C TYR A 403 -10.43 -8.65 -12.93
N VAL A 404 -10.65 -7.90 -11.83
CA VAL A 404 -10.70 -6.44 -11.84
C VAL A 404 -9.33 -5.81 -12.12
N SER A 405 -8.24 -6.47 -11.69
CA SER A 405 -6.86 -5.96 -11.82
C SER A 405 -6.08 -6.51 -13.01
N ALA A 406 -6.64 -7.41 -13.82
CA ALA A 406 -5.95 -8.16 -14.87
C ALA A 406 -5.12 -7.31 -15.86
N LYS A 407 -5.47 -6.03 -16.07
CA LYS A 407 -4.72 -5.11 -16.94
C LYS A 407 -3.67 -4.25 -16.21
N GLU A 408 -3.84 -4.03 -14.92
CA GLU A 408 -2.94 -3.19 -14.11
C GLU A 408 -1.91 -4.02 -13.34
N TYR A 409 -2.21 -5.30 -13.11
CA TYR A 409 -1.40 -6.26 -12.38
C TYR A 409 -0.94 -7.41 -13.28
N SER A 410 0.32 -7.81 -13.13
CA SER A 410 0.87 -9.01 -13.73
C SER A 410 1.60 -9.85 -12.68
N ARG A 411 1.31 -11.15 -12.66
CA ARG A 411 2.00 -12.15 -11.84
C ARG A 411 2.91 -12.98 -12.73
N ILE A 412 4.17 -13.12 -12.32
CA ILE A 412 5.15 -13.95 -13.01
C ILE A 412 5.51 -15.12 -12.12
N GLU A 413 5.21 -16.34 -12.57
CA GLU A 413 5.48 -17.56 -11.80
C GLU A 413 6.72 -18.33 -12.26
N LYS A 414 7.22 -18.01 -13.47
CA LYS A 414 8.40 -18.62 -14.08
C LYS A 414 9.54 -17.62 -14.16
N SER A 415 10.79 -18.07 -14.23
CA SER A 415 11.97 -17.20 -14.36
C SER A 415 12.03 -16.30 -15.60
N THR A 416 11.10 -16.46 -16.55
CA THR A 416 11.04 -15.71 -17.81
C THR A 416 9.91 -14.70 -17.83
N PHE A 417 10.26 -13.43 -18.10
CA PHE A 417 9.33 -12.29 -18.25
C PHE A 417 8.57 -12.28 -19.61
N SER A 418 8.27 -13.44 -20.19
CA SER A 418 7.75 -13.51 -21.57
C SER A 418 6.30 -13.04 -21.75
N ASN A 419 5.54 -12.91 -20.65
CA ASN A 419 4.09 -12.67 -20.66
C ASN A 419 3.69 -11.46 -19.79
N VAL A 420 4.55 -10.43 -19.68
CA VAL A 420 4.20 -9.21 -18.95
C VAL A 420 3.32 -8.34 -19.85
N GLU A 421 2.14 -7.97 -19.34
CA GLU A 421 1.23 -7.03 -20.01
C GLU A 421 1.94 -5.69 -20.27
N GLU A 422 1.74 -5.11 -21.45
CA GLU A 422 2.44 -3.90 -21.91
C GLU A 422 2.20 -2.69 -20.98
N ASP A 423 0.98 -2.58 -20.44
CA ASP A 423 0.54 -1.48 -19.57
C ASP A 423 0.55 -1.84 -18.06
N ALA A 424 1.17 -2.96 -17.65
CA ALA A 424 1.20 -3.38 -16.25
C ALA A 424 1.84 -2.32 -15.33
N ARG A 425 1.11 -1.92 -14.29
CA ARG A 425 1.58 -0.98 -13.24
C ARG A 425 2.14 -1.69 -12.02
N HIS A 426 1.69 -2.91 -11.80
CA HIS A 426 2.02 -3.70 -10.62
C HIS A 426 2.54 -5.07 -11.05
N LEU A 427 3.82 -5.33 -10.78
CA LEU A 427 4.45 -6.60 -11.11
C LEU A 427 4.78 -7.38 -9.83
N SER A 428 4.34 -8.63 -9.78
CA SER A 428 4.73 -9.59 -8.74
C SER A 428 5.48 -10.76 -9.36
N LEU A 429 6.61 -11.11 -8.76
CA LEU A 429 7.36 -12.31 -9.08
C LEU A 429 7.15 -13.34 -7.97
N ALA A 430 6.55 -14.48 -8.31
CA ALA A 430 6.21 -15.55 -7.39
C ALA A 430 6.68 -16.92 -7.94
N PRO A 431 7.97 -17.23 -7.84
CA PRO A 431 8.52 -18.45 -8.43
C PRO A 431 7.96 -19.72 -7.80
N SER A 432 7.73 -20.74 -8.63
CA SER A 432 7.22 -22.06 -8.22
C SER A 432 8.23 -22.84 -7.36
N GLU A 433 7.70 -23.76 -6.53
CA GLU A 433 8.43 -24.54 -5.53
C GLU A 433 9.59 -25.38 -6.12
N ASP A 434 9.46 -25.85 -7.36
CA ASP A 434 10.47 -26.70 -8.01
C ASP A 434 11.74 -25.94 -8.46
N HIS A 435 11.77 -24.61 -8.36
CA HIS A 435 12.79 -23.76 -8.99
C HIS A 435 13.81 -23.18 -7.99
N SER A 436 14.09 -23.91 -6.90
CA SER A 436 14.88 -23.48 -5.71
C SER A 436 16.30 -22.94 -5.96
N ASN A 437 16.82 -23.03 -7.18
CA ASN A 437 18.13 -22.49 -7.59
C ASN A 437 18.08 -21.70 -8.91
N GLU A 438 16.91 -21.32 -9.38
CA GLU A 438 16.78 -20.64 -10.66
C GLU A 438 17.26 -19.18 -10.59
N ILE A 439 18.00 -18.77 -11.62
CA ILE A 439 18.48 -17.39 -11.77
C ILE A 439 17.43 -16.60 -12.52
N VAL A 440 16.78 -15.67 -11.82
CA VAL A 440 15.85 -14.71 -12.42
C VAL A 440 16.65 -13.61 -13.11
N GLN A 441 16.51 -13.56 -14.44
CA GLN A 441 17.24 -12.62 -15.28
C GLN A 441 16.33 -11.46 -15.71
N PHE A 442 16.58 -10.26 -15.18
CA PHE A 442 15.85 -9.06 -15.57
C PHE A 442 16.25 -8.50 -16.96
N TYR A 443 17.12 -9.19 -17.71
CA TYR A 443 17.51 -8.81 -19.07
C TYR A 443 16.34 -8.82 -20.05
N ALA A 444 15.42 -9.77 -19.92
CA ALA A 444 14.22 -9.84 -20.76
C ALA A 444 13.37 -8.58 -20.58
N LEU A 445 13.13 -8.19 -19.33
CA LEU A 445 12.40 -6.98 -18.98
C LEU A 445 13.10 -5.72 -19.51
N HIS A 446 14.42 -5.63 -19.34
CA HIS A 446 15.22 -4.52 -19.89
C HIS A 446 15.13 -4.43 -21.42
N ASN A 447 15.19 -5.56 -22.13
CA ASN A 447 15.18 -5.60 -23.60
C ASN A 447 13.79 -5.34 -24.20
N GLN A 448 12.71 -5.83 -23.57
CA GLN A 448 11.34 -5.55 -23.99
C GLN A 448 11.07 -4.04 -23.93
N TYR A 449 11.30 -3.42 -22.78
CA TYR A 449 11.09 -1.97 -22.58
C TYR A 449 12.08 -1.07 -23.32
N LEU A 450 13.20 -1.59 -23.81
CA LEU A 450 14.10 -0.84 -24.70
C LEU A 450 13.66 -0.88 -26.17
N LYS A 451 12.93 -1.92 -26.60
CA LYS A 451 12.45 -2.07 -27.98
C LYS A 451 11.17 -1.28 -28.22
N GLU A 452 10.27 -1.24 -27.24
CA GLU A 452 9.04 -0.46 -27.26
C GLU A 452 9.28 0.80 -26.43
N SER A 453 9.36 1.96 -27.08
CA SER A 453 9.62 3.23 -26.42
C SER A 453 8.42 3.73 -25.59
N LEU A 454 7.83 2.89 -24.75
CA LEU A 454 6.95 3.30 -23.65
C LEU A 454 7.79 3.23 -22.38
N THR A 455 7.98 4.35 -21.70
CA THR A 455 8.56 4.31 -20.35
C THR A 455 7.56 3.56 -19.47
N PRO A 456 7.90 2.39 -18.91
CA PRO A 456 6.93 1.60 -18.16
C PRO A 456 6.41 2.42 -16.99
N GLY A 457 5.09 2.59 -16.91
CA GLY A 457 4.39 3.19 -15.77
C GLY A 457 4.37 2.28 -14.54
N LEU A 458 5.38 1.41 -14.40
CA LEU A 458 5.48 0.41 -13.35
C LEU A 458 5.72 1.11 -12.02
N ARG A 459 4.75 0.96 -11.11
CA ARG A 459 4.72 1.56 -9.77
C ARG A 459 5.14 0.58 -8.68
N THR A 460 4.95 -0.73 -8.87
CA THR A 460 5.41 -1.74 -7.92
C THR A 460 6.12 -2.90 -8.59
N LEU A 461 7.22 -3.33 -7.96
CA LEU A 461 7.88 -4.59 -8.26
C LEU A 461 8.07 -5.33 -6.93
N LEU A 462 7.34 -6.43 -6.75
CA LEU A 462 7.35 -7.22 -5.53
C LEU A 462 7.87 -8.63 -5.81
N ILE A 463 8.67 -9.16 -4.90
CA ILE A 463 9.08 -10.56 -4.90
C ILE A 463 8.32 -11.26 -3.78
N VAL A 464 7.42 -12.15 -4.15
CA VAL A 464 6.52 -12.82 -3.21
C VAL A 464 6.87 -14.30 -3.16
N GLN A 465 7.55 -14.69 -2.08
CA GLN A 465 7.89 -16.09 -1.80
C GLN A 465 6.93 -16.69 -0.78
N LYS A 466 6.58 -17.97 -0.96
CA LYS A 466 5.85 -18.77 0.04
C LYS A 466 6.69 -18.93 1.32
N ASP A 467 6.04 -19.04 2.47
CA ASP A 467 6.73 -19.15 3.77
C ASP A 467 7.56 -20.43 3.91
N ASP A 468 7.09 -21.55 3.35
CA ASP A 468 7.82 -22.82 3.38
C ASP A 468 9.15 -22.70 2.62
N PHE A 469 9.18 -21.89 1.57
CA PHE A 469 10.39 -21.57 0.81
C PHE A 469 11.47 -20.90 1.66
N LYS A 470 11.07 -20.08 2.65
CA LYS A 470 11.98 -19.43 3.59
C LYS A 470 12.58 -20.41 4.60
N ARG A 471 11.88 -21.52 4.91
CA ARG A 471 12.29 -22.52 5.91
C ARG A 471 13.30 -23.53 5.38
N GLU A 472 13.28 -23.80 4.07
CA GLU A 472 14.18 -24.78 3.44
C GLU A 472 15.56 -24.24 3.05
N GLY A 473 15.82 -22.94 3.26
CA GLY A 473 17.10 -22.32 2.90
C GLY A 473 17.30 -22.10 1.39
N ASN A 474 16.23 -22.26 0.60
CA ASN A 474 16.22 -22.02 -0.84
C ASN A 474 16.39 -20.51 -1.09
N THR A 475 17.40 -20.13 -1.89
CA THR A 475 17.72 -18.72 -2.15
C THR A 475 17.41 -18.39 -3.61
N LEU A 476 16.56 -17.39 -3.86
CA LEU A 476 16.36 -16.89 -5.23
C LEU A 476 17.55 -16.06 -5.71
N TYR A 477 18.11 -16.45 -6.86
CA TYR A 477 19.23 -15.75 -7.48
C TYR A 477 18.70 -14.69 -8.44
N ILE A 478 19.08 -13.42 -8.22
CA ILE A 478 18.62 -12.31 -9.07
C ILE A 478 19.79 -11.59 -9.70
N ASN A 479 19.68 -11.36 -11.01
CA ASN A 479 20.65 -10.55 -11.75
C ASN A 479 19.98 -9.31 -12.37
N PHE A 480 20.46 -8.12 -11.98
CA PHE A 480 20.00 -6.83 -12.49
C PHE A 480 20.92 -6.31 -13.59
N PRO A 481 20.40 -5.98 -14.79
CA PRO A 481 21.17 -5.25 -15.78
C PRO A 481 21.52 -3.84 -15.27
N SER A 482 22.71 -3.35 -15.64
CA SER A 482 23.33 -2.11 -15.14
C SER A 482 22.60 -0.79 -15.49
N GLY A 483 21.40 -0.86 -16.07
CA GLY A 483 20.56 0.29 -16.39
C GLY A 483 19.06 0.06 -16.14
N LEU A 484 18.66 -1.02 -15.47
CA LEU A 484 17.23 -1.33 -15.29
C LEU A 484 16.48 -0.21 -14.55
N PHE A 485 17.02 0.24 -13.43
CA PHE A 485 16.36 1.26 -12.60
C PHE A 485 16.22 2.63 -13.28
N ARG A 486 17.00 2.90 -14.33
CA ARG A 486 16.81 4.10 -15.18
C ARG A 486 15.47 4.07 -15.93
N LEU A 487 15.06 2.87 -16.33
CA LEU A 487 13.81 2.65 -17.06
C LEU A 487 12.63 2.67 -16.11
N LEU A 488 12.80 2.16 -14.89
CA LEU A 488 11.77 2.06 -13.85
C LEU A 488 11.64 3.34 -13.00
N GLY A 489 11.73 4.51 -13.63
CA GLY A 489 11.70 5.79 -12.92
C GLY A 489 10.42 5.99 -12.08
N SER A 490 9.27 5.53 -12.57
CA SER A 490 7.96 5.67 -11.92
C SER A 490 7.73 4.74 -10.71
N LEU A 491 8.72 3.92 -10.35
CA LEU A 491 8.58 2.93 -9.28
C LEU A 491 8.41 3.59 -7.91
N ARG A 492 7.38 3.17 -7.18
CA ARG A 492 7.02 3.66 -5.83
C ARG A 492 7.32 2.64 -4.74
N ALA A 493 7.20 1.35 -5.04
CA ALA A 493 7.56 0.28 -4.12
C ALA A 493 8.42 -0.79 -4.80
N LEU A 494 9.53 -1.13 -4.16
CA LEU A 494 10.46 -2.18 -4.58
C LEU A 494 10.69 -3.13 -3.42
N ASP A 495 10.25 -4.37 -3.58
CA ASP A 495 10.53 -5.44 -2.61
C ASP A 495 11.44 -6.47 -3.24
N LEU A 496 12.66 -6.58 -2.72
CA LEU A 496 13.65 -7.58 -3.12
C LEU A 496 14.00 -8.53 -1.97
N SER A 497 13.11 -8.64 -0.99
CA SER A 497 13.32 -9.45 0.20
C SER A 497 13.48 -10.93 -0.14
N ASN A 498 14.23 -11.65 0.71
CA ASN A 498 14.47 -13.09 0.61
C ASN A 498 15.23 -13.50 -0.67
N THR A 499 16.11 -12.66 -1.18
CA THR A 499 16.90 -12.91 -2.40
C THR A 499 18.40 -12.97 -2.09
N ASN A 500 19.20 -13.46 -3.05
CA ASN A 500 20.64 -13.58 -2.89
C ASN A 500 21.42 -12.27 -3.07
N ILE A 501 20.75 -11.12 -3.22
CA ILE A 501 21.40 -9.86 -3.64
C ILE A 501 22.50 -9.48 -2.65
N GLU A 502 23.73 -9.34 -3.16
CA GLU A 502 24.89 -8.88 -2.37
C GLU A 502 25.18 -7.38 -2.53
N HIS A 503 24.81 -6.82 -3.68
CA HIS A 503 25.08 -5.44 -4.04
C HIS A 503 23.88 -4.84 -4.79
N LEU A 504 23.41 -3.70 -4.32
CA LEU A 504 22.40 -2.91 -5.02
C LEU A 504 23.11 -1.95 -6.01
N PRO A 505 22.69 -1.88 -7.28
CA PRO A 505 23.37 -1.04 -8.26
C PRO A 505 23.21 0.45 -7.93
N HIS A 506 24.21 1.25 -8.29
CA HIS A 506 24.20 2.70 -8.07
C HIS A 506 23.00 3.41 -8.71
N SER A 507 22.44 2.87 -9.80
CA SER A 507 21.23 3.39 -10.45
C SER A 507 19.97 3.34 -9.58
N VAL A 508 20.00 2.73 -8.38
CA VAL A 508 18.87 2.80 -7.44
C VAL A 508 18.48 4.24 -7.12
N GLY A 509 19.44 5.17 -7.06
CA GLY A 509 19.17 6.60 -6.83
C GLY A 509 18.42 7.29 -7.97
N GLU A 510 18.24 6.62 -9.11
CA GLU A 510 17.41 7.10 -10.24
C GLU A 510 15.91 6.77 -10.05
N LEU A 511 15.54 5.97 -9.03
CA LEU A 511 14.15 5.65 -8.66
C LEU A 511 13.51 6.78 -7.87
N ILE A 512 13.40 7.96 -8.47
CA ILE A 512 13.07 9.22 -7.79
C ILE A 512 11.69 9.24 -7.08
N HIS A 513 10.77 8.35 -7.48
CA HIS A 513 9.43 8.21 -6.87
C HIS A 513 9.37 7.15 -5.78
N LEU A 514 10.48 6.46 -5.47
CA LEU A 514 10.48 5.33 -4.56
C LEU A 514 10.15 5.77 -3.13
N ARG A 515 9.14 5.14 -2.54
CA ARG A 515 8.65 5.39 -1.17
C ARG A 515 8.83 4.17 -0.27
N TYR A 516 8.91 2.98 -0.84
CA TYR A 516 9.16 1.72 -0.11
C TYR A 516 10.29 0.93 -0.77
N LEU A 517 11.28 0.57 0.02
CA LEU A 517 12.36 -0.35 -0.36
C LEU A 517 12.53 -1.42 0.72
N SER A 518 12.35 -2.68 0.36
CA SER A 518 12.70 -3.80 1.22
C SER A 518 13.82 -4.63 0.62
N LEU A 519 14.84 -4.86 1.44
CA LEU A 519 15.95 -5.78 1.19
C LEU A 519 16.01 -6.81 2.33
N GLU A 520 14.90 -7.02 3.04
CA GLU A 520 14.82 -7.93 4.17
C GLU A 520 15.36 -9.32 3.80
N ASN A 521 16.15 -9.93 4.70
CA ASN A 521 16.69 -11.27 4.52
C ASN A 521 17.45 -11.44 3.19
N THR A 522 18.28 -10.46 2.83
CA THR A 522 19.21 -10.53 1.70
C THR A 522 20.66 -10.63 2.17
N LYS A 523 21.58 -10.95 1.25
CA LYS A 523 23.02 -11.01 1.50
C LYS A 523 23.73 -9.68 1.29
N ILE A 524 22.99 -8.57 1.33
CA ILE A 524 23.52 -7.27 0.96
C ILE A 524 24.66 -6.84 1.91
N LYS A 525 25.80 -6.49 1.32
CA LYS A 525 27.00 -6.12 2.08
C LYS A 525 27.08 -4.63 2.38
N CYS A 526 26.60 -3.80 1.47
CA CYS A 526 26.56 -2.35 1.63
C CYS A 526 25.50 -1.72 0.74
N LEU A 527 24.96 -0.59 1.17
CA LEU A 527 24.09 0.24 0.34
C LEU A 527 24.93 1.25 -0.44
N PRO A 528 24.60 1.51 -1.71
CA PRO A 528 25.28 2.55 -2.48
C PRO A 528 24.92 3.94 -1.94
N GLU A 529 25.86 4.87 -1.95
CA GLU A 529 25.65 6.26 -1.50
C GLU A 529 24.49 6.97 -2.24
N SER A 530 24.19 6.54 -3.46
CA SER A 530 23.08 7.04 -4.28
C SER A 530 21.70 6.74 -3.72
N ILE A 531 21.55 5.83 -2.75
CA ILE A 531 20.27 5.64 -2.04
C ILE A 531 19.81 6.94 -1.37
N SER A 532 20.75 7.80 -1.00
CA SER A 532 20.53 9.11 -0.39
C SER A 532 19.85 10.12 -1.33
N ALA A 533 19.75 9.83 -2.63
CA ALA A 533 19.00 10.63 -3.60
C ALA A 533 17.48 10.34 -3.59
N LEU A 534 17.05 9.32 -2.84
CA LEU A 534 15.64 8.90 -2.76
C LEU A 534 14.86 9.76 -1.77
N PHE A 535 14.73 11.07 -2.04
CA PHE A 535 14.13 12.02 -1.10
C PHE A 535 12.67 11.73 -0.73
N LYS A 536 11.95 10.91 -1.51
CA LYS A 536 10.56 10.48 -1.26
C LYS A 536 10.46 9.15 -0.48
N LEU A 537 11.58 8.54 -0.08
CA LEU A 537 11.58 7.26 0.61
C LEU A 537 10.94 7.39 2.00
N HIS A 538 9.90 6.60 2.27
CA HIS A 538 9.21 6.53 3.56
C HIS A 538 9.64 5.30 4.37
N SER A 539 9.87 4.17 3.71
CA SER A 539 10.22 2.91 4.37
C SER A 539 11.45 2.28 3.75
N LEU A 540 12.43 1.93 4.59
CA LEU A 540 13.60 1.14 4.24
C LEU A 540 13.71 -0.04 5.21
N SER A 541 13.54 -1.26 4.71
CA SER A 541 13.71 -2.48 5.51
C SER A 541 14.99 -3.22 5.14
N LEU A 542 15.84 -3.43 6.15
CA LEU A 542 17.10 -4.17 6.12
C LEU A 542 17.11 -5.27 7.18
N LYS A 543 15.92 -5.70 7.63
CA LYS A 543 15.76 -6.72 8.65
C LYS A 543 16.44 -8.03 8.19
N CYS A 544 17.06 -8.76 9.12
CA CYS A 544 17.79 -10.01 8.83
C CYS A 544 18.93 -9.91 7.80
N CYS A 545 19.40 -8.70 7.44
CA CYS A 545 20.58 -8.51 6.59
C CYS A 545 21.86 -8.68 7.41
N ASN A 546 22.18 -9.92 7.79
CA ASN A 546 23.27 -10.22 8.73
C ASN A 546 24.69 -9.92 8.20
N SER A 547 24.84 -9.68 6.90
CA SER A 547 26.13 -9.34 6.26
C SER A 547 26.28 -7.85 5.95
N LEU A 548 25.30 -7.03 6.33
CA LEU A 548 25.32 -5.59 6.07
C LEU A 548 26.46 -4.94 6.87
N GLY A 549 27.33 -4.21 6.18
CA GLY A 549 28.28 -3.26 6.75
C GLY A 549 27.66 -1.86 6.86
N ASP A 550 28.44 -0.85 7.20
CA ASP A 550 27.96 0.50 7.55
C ASP A 550 26.92 1.10 6.59
N LEU A 551 25.94 1.82 7.16
CA LEU A 551 25.00 2.61 6.38
C LEU A 551 25.73 3.79 5.70
N PRO A 552 25.25 4.23 4.53
CA PRO A 552 25.86 5.34 3.80
C PRO A 552 25.76 6.64 4.59
N GLN A 553 26.79 7.49 4.51
CA GLN A 553 26.85 8.77 5.24
C GLN A 553 25.77 9.76 4.78
N GLY A 554 25.27 9.60 3.56
CA GLY A 554 24.18 10.39 3.00
C GLY A 554 22.78 9.99 3.49
N ILE A 555 22.64 8.99 4.37
CA ILE A 555 21.32 8.57 4.87
C ILE A 555 20.53 9.74 5.49
N LYS A 556 21.22 10.71 6.08
CA LYS A 556 20.67 11.96 6.63
C LYS A 556 19.81 12.78 5.65
N PHE A 557 19.99 12.61 4.34
CA PHE A 557 19.22 13.32 3.33
C PHE A 557 17.81 12.74 3.10
N LEU A 558 17.52 11.56 3.63
CA LEU A 558 16.22 10.88 3.52
C LEU A 558 15.19 11.45 4.50
N THR A 559 14.98 12.77 4.51
CA THR A 559 14.19 13.45 5.56
C THR A 559 12.69 13.10 5.59
N ASN A 560 12.18 12.40 4.56
CA ASN A 560 10.82 11.84 4.54
C ASN A 560 10.75 10.40 5.08
N LEU A 561 11.87 9.80 5.48
CA LEU A 561 11.92 8.44 6.00
C LEU A 561 11.18 8.37 7.33
N ARG A 562 10.24 7.43 7.43
CA ARG A 562 9.39 7.15 8.59
C ARG A 562 9.72 5.81 9.22
N HIS A 563 10.17 4.85 8.43
CA HIS A 563 10.48 3.50 8.89
C HIS A 563 11.87 3.09 8.43
N LEU A 564 12.78 2.85 9.38
CA LEU A 564 14.10 2.29 9.14
C LEU A 564 14.27 1.03 10.00
N GLU A 565 14.16 -0.13 9.37
CA GLU A 565 14.32 -1.42 10.05
C GLU A 565 15.71 -1.97 9.77
N LEU A 566 16.48 -2.21 10.84
CA LEU A 566 17.85 -2.72 10.79
C LEU A 566 17.89 -4.17 11.30
N PRO A 567 18.95 -4.94 10.99
CA PRO A 567 19.15 -6.30 11.52
C PRO A 567 19.12 -6.37 13.06
N SER A 568 18.90 -7.55 13.66
CA SER A 568 18.99 -7.70 15.13
C SER A 568 20.40 -7.41 15.64
N MET A 569 20.52 -7.01 16.91
CA MET A 569 21.80 -6.69 17.53
C MET A 569 22.72 -7.88 17.80
N ASP A 570 22.22 -9.11 17.67
CA ASP A 570 22.96 -10.33 18.00
C ASP A 570 24.24 -10.53 17.15
N ASN A 571 24.46 -9.74 16.09
CA ASN A 571 25.65 -9.72 15.23
C ASN A 571 26.18 -8.29 14.91
N TRP A 572 25.93 -7.30 15.77
CA TRP A 572 26.03 -5.87 15.43
C TRP A 572 27.44 -5.26 15.52
N ASN A 573 28.23 -5.44 14.45
CA ASN A 573 29.52 -4.77 14.26
C ASN A 573 29.47 -3.48 13.41
N MET A 574 28.29 -3.07 12.93
CA MET A 574 28.14 -1.85 12.12
C MET A 574 28.33 -0.56 12.94
N CYS A 575 28.90 0.46 12.30
CA CYS A 575 28.89 1.85 12.76
C CYS A 575 27.69 2.59 12.17
N MET A 576 26.91 3.26 13.03
CA MET A 576 25.83 4.13 12.57
C MET A 576 26.43 5.46 12.09
N PRO A 577 26.04 6.00 10.91
CA PRO A 577 26.54 7.26 10.39
C PRO A 577 26.02 8.45 11.22
N CYS A 578 26.77 9.55 11.23
CA CYS A 578 26.31 10.79 11.85
C CYS A 578 25.21 11.47 11.03
N GLY A 579 24.37 12.27 11.69
CA GLY A 579 23.26 12.98 11.03
C GLY A 579 21.98 12.15 10.93
N ILE A 580 21.88 11.01 11.63
CA ILE A 580 20.61 10.27 11.72
C ILE A 580 19.52 11.14 12.38
N GLY A 581 19.91 12.15 13.19
CA GLY A 581 18.99 13.13 13.75
C GLY A 581 18.30 14.03 12.74
N GLU A 582 18.77 14.11 11.49
CA GLU A 582 18.10 14.85 10.41
C GLU A 582 16.82 14.14 9.94
N LEU A 583 16.65 12.86 10.28
CA LEU A 583 15.47 12.05 9.98
C LEU A 583 14.30 12.37 10.93
N THR A 584 13.89 13.63 10.97
CA THR A 584 12.90 14.16 11.93
C THR A 584 11.49 13.55 11.79
N ASN A 585 11.21 12.87 10.68
CA ASN A 585 9.95 12.15 10.44
C ASN A 585 10.00 10.67 10.83
N LEU A 586 11.13 10.17 11.36
CA LEU A 586 11.32 8.77 11.69
C LEU A 586 10.41 8.36 12.86
N GLN A 587 9.56 7.37 12.58
CA GLN A 587 8.57 6.82 13.50
C GLN A 587 8.99 5.46 14.05
N THR A 588 9.59 4.60 13.22
CA THR A 588 10.05 3.28 13.67
C THR A 588 11.53 3.10 13.36
N MET A 589 12.31 2.93 14.43
CA MET A 589 13.70 2.53 14.39
C MET A 589 14.00 1.82 15.70
N HIS A 590 14.30 0.53 15.62
CA HIS A 590 14.42 -0.31 16.81
C HIS A 590 15.77 -0.23 17.49
N VAL A 591 16.79 0.30 16.79
CA VAL A 591 18.17 0.18 17.24
C VAL A 591 19.00 1.40 16.83
N ILE A 592 19.70 1.99 17.79
CA ILE A 592 20.71 3.04 17.59
C ILE A 592 22.00 2.62 18.30
N LYS A 593 23.13 2.69 17.60
CA LYS A 593 24.46 2.49 18.19
C LYS A 593 25.22 3.79 18.18
N VAL A 594 25.55 4.28 19.37
CA VAL A 594 26.34 5.49 19.56
C VAL A 594 27.82 5.14 19.46
N GLY A 595 28.54 5.82 18.58
CA GLY A 595 29.97 5.61 18.39
C GLY A 595 30.81 6.66 19.12
N SER A 596 32.11 6.38 19.24
CA SER A 596 33.11 7.27 19.84
C SER A 596 33.66 8.32 18.87
N ASP A 597 33.45 8.14 17.57
CA ASP A 597 34.16 8.86 16.52
C ASP A 597 33.30 9.96 15.90
N SER A 598 33.90 11.05 15.44
CA SER A 598 33.17 12.20 14.88
C SER A 598 32.37 11.91 13.60
N GLY A 599 32.63 10.79 12.92
CA GLY A 599 31.88 10.31 11.75
C GLY A 599 30.74 9.35 12.08
N SER A 600 30.54 9.04 13.36
CA SER A 600 29.53 8.12 13.86
C SER A 600 28.37 8.85 14.55
N CYS A 601 27.24 8.16 14.67
CA CYS A 601 26.06 8.65 15.38
C CYS A 601 26.42 9.02 16.82
N GLY A 602 26.09 10.24 17.21
CA GLY A 602 26.29 10.76 18.56
C GLY A 602 24.98 10.92 19.32
N ILE A 603 25.06 11.24 20.61
CA ILE A 603 23.87 11.55 21.42
C ILE A 603 23.06 12.73 20.84
N CYS A 604 23.71 13.71 20.20
CA CYS A 604 23.06 14.85 19.57
C CYS A 604 22.09 14.45 18.46
N ASP A 605 22.31 13.30 17.81
CA ASP A 605 21.39 12.80 16.78
C ASP A 605 20.03 12.38 17.38
N LEU A 606 19.95 12.11 18.68
CA LEU A 606 18.68 11.74 19.33
C LEU A 606 17.76 12.95 19.54
N VAL A 607 18.27 14.18 19.55
CA VAL A 607 17.53 15.41 19.90
C VAL A 607 16.24 15.57 19.09
N ASN A 608 16.31 15.30 17.79
CA ASN A 608 15.23 15.58 16.86
C ASN A 608 14.34 14.34 16.57
N LEU A 609 14.71 13.16 17.05
CA LEU A 609 13.99 11.90 16.81
C LEU A 609 12.83 11.73 17.81
N ASN A 610 11.93 12.70 17.85
CA ASN A 610 10.84 12.77 18.85
C ASN A 610 9.56 12.03 18.42
N LYS A 611 9.46 11.65 17.13
CA LYS A 611 8.35 10.88 16.59
C LYS A 611 8.52 9.36 16.70
N LEU A 612 9.64 8.89 17.28
CA LEU A 612 9.90 7.47 17.46
C LEU A 612 8.84 6.82 18.37
N LYS A 613 8.33 5.67 17.93
CA LYS A 613 7.23 4.93 18.55
C LYS A 613 7.65 3.52 18.94
N GLY A 614 7.02 2.97 19.97
CA GLY A 614 7.16 1.56 20.33
C GLY A 614 8.48 1.25 21.04
N GLU A 615 9.34 0.46 20.40
CA GLU A 615 10.58 -0.04 20.98
C GLU A 615 11.82 0.63 20.40
N LEU A 616 12.74 1.04 21.28
CA LEU A 616 14.07 1.53 20.93
C LEU A 616 15.15 0.88 21.80
N CYS A 617 16.17 0.32 21.16
CA CYS A 617 17.41 -0.12 21.77
C CYS A 617 18.53 0.88 21.48
N ILE A 618 19.22 1.35 22.52
CA ILE A 618 20.40 2.19 22.41
C ILE A 618 21.59 1.40 22.93
N SER A 619 22.62 1.26 22.10
CA SER A 619 23.89 0.60 22.42
C SER A 619 25.07 1.56 22.27
N GLY A 620 26.22 1.20 22.82
CA GLY A 620 27.41 2.06 22.76
C GLY A 620 27.32 3.26 23.71
N ILE A 621 26.51 3.14 24.77
CA ILE A 621 26.26 4.23 25.73
C ILE A 621 27.54 4.58 26.50
N GLU A 622 28.48 3.64 26.63
CA GLU A 622 29.81 3.88 27.19
C GLU A 622 30.62 4.96 26.46
N ASN A 623 30.27 5.30 25.22
CA ASN A 623 30.93 6.36 24.44
C ASN A 623 30.41 7.76 24.78
N ILE A 624 29.41 7.87 25.66
CA ILE A 624 28.72 9.13 25.99
C ILE A 624 29.19 9.60 27.36
N THR A 625 29.47 10.89 27.47
CA THR A 625 29.73 11.55 28.75
C THR A 625 28.52 12.36 29.20
N SER A 626 28.30 12.46 30.51
CA SER A 626 27.16 13.18 31.09
C SER A 626 27.07 14.65 30.63
N ALA A 627 28.21 15.30 30.38
CA ALA A 627 28.29 16.68 29.89
C ALA A 627 27.80 16.88 28.44
N GLN A 628 27.74 15.81 27.62
CA GLN A 628 27.25 15.87 26.24
C GLN A 628 25.73 15.75 26.13
N ILE A 629 25.05 15.32 27.21
CA ILE A 629 23.61 15.11 27.20
C ILE A 629 22.91 16.44 27.50
N THR A 630 22.29 17.03 26.48
CA THR A 630 21.43 18.21 26.66
C THR A 630 20.03 17.79 27.12
N PRO A 631 19.25 18.69 27.75
CA PRO A 631 17.86 18.41 28.11
C PRO A 631 17.00 17.95 26.92
N GLU A 632 17.29 18.46 25.73
CA GLU A 632 16.59 18.12 24.49
C GLU A 632 17.01 16.75 23.94
N ALA A 633 18.26 16.35 24.16
CA ALA A 633 18.77 15.02 23.83
C ALA A 633 18.29 13.92 24.79
N SER A 634 17.71 14.31 25.93
CA SER A 634 17.13 13.37 26.88
C SER A 634 15.94 12.61 26.27
N MET A 635 15.64 11.45 26.84
CA MET A 635 14.59 10.56 26.38
C MET A 635 13.18 11.04 26.80
N LYS A 636 13.08 12.19 27.47
CA LYS A 636 11.82 12.79 27.90
C LYS A 636 10.92 13.19 26.74
N ASN A 637 11.48 13.69 25.64
CA ASN A 637 10.67 14.20 24.53
C ASN A 637 10.09 13.09 23.63
N LYS A 638 10.40 11.82 23.92
CA LYS A 638 9.99 10.66 23.12
C LYS A 638 8.73 10.01 23.67
N VAL A 639 7.64 10.78 23.64
CA VAL A 639 6.36 10.46 24.31
C VAL A 639 5.66 9.20 23.77
N GLU A 640 5.96 8.79 22.54
CA GLU A 640 5.37 7.62 21.90
C GLU A 640 6.19 6.33 22.08
N LEU A 641 7.35 6.39 22.76
CA LEU A 641 8.08 5.18 23.15
C LEU A 641 7.37 4.46 24.29
N ARG A 642 7.39 3.13 24.23
CA ARG A 642 6.81 2.21 25.22
C ARG A 642 7.86 1.30 25.82
N LYS A 643 8.86 0.91 25.03
CA LYS A 643 9.96 0.05 25.46
C LYS A 643 11.31 0.68 25.15
N LEU A 644 12.16 0.76 26.16
CA LEU A 644 13.52 1.27 26.04
C LEU A 644 14.52 0.21 26.52
N ILE A 645 15.46 -0.13 25.66
CA ILE A 645 16.58 -1.01 25.98
C ILE A 645 17.86 -0.17 25.95
N LEU A 646 18.61 -0.18 27.04
CA LEU A 646 19.90 0.48 27.15
C LEU A 646 20.98 -0.59 27.33
N HIS A 647 21.96 -0.59 26.43
CA HIS A 647 23.02 -1.58 26.38
C HIS A 647 24.41 -0.94 26.48
N TRP A 648 25.15 -1.36 27.50
CA TRP A 648 26.57 -1.11 27.63
C TRP A 648 27.34 -2.35 27.19
N SER A 649 28.38 -2.18 26.38
CA SER A 649 29.21 -3.29 25.89
C SER A 649 30.18 -3.86 26.94
N CYS A 650 30.23 -3.26 28.13
CA CYS A 650 31.33 -3.48 29.05
C CYS A 650 31.11 -4.65 30.02
N VAL A 651 32.02 -5.63 29.94
CA VAL A 651 32.18 -6.75 30.89
C VAL A 651 33.44 -6.57 31.77
N ASP A 652 34.30 -5.56 31.48
CA ASP A 652 35.69 -5.51 32.01
C ASP A 652 36.18 -4.14 32.55
N SER A 653 35.32 -3.13 32.75
CA SER A 653 35.75 -1.84 33.34
C SER A 653 35.32 -1.70 34.80
N MET A 654 36.22 -1.15 35.61
CA MET A 654 35.94 -0.69 36.97
C MET A 654 34.68 0.20 36.97
N PHE A 655 33.87 0.09 38.02
CA PHE A 655 32.65 0.87 38.16
C PHE A 655 32.89 2.37 37.88
N SER A 656 32.00 2.99 37.11
CA SER A 656 32.13 4.39 36.65
C SER A 656 31.05 5.29 37.24
N ASP A 657 31.48 6.36 37.93
CA ASP A 657 30.59 7.45 38.37
C ASP A 657 29.97 8.19 37.17
N ASP A 658 30.68 8.29 36.05
CA ASP A 658 30.16 8.93 34.84
C ASP A 658 29.06 8.09 34.20
N ALA A 659 29.15 6.75 34.21
CA ALA A 659 28.07 5.87 33.73
C ALA A 659 26.77 6.07 34.54
N SER A 660 26.90 6.29 35.86
CA SER A 660 25.76 6.61 36.71
C SER A 660 25.16 7.98 36.36
N SER A 661 26.01 8.97 36.10
CA SER A 661 25.62 10.32 35.73
C SER A 661 24.96 10.39 34.33
N VAL A 662 25.45 9.58 33.38
CA VAL A 662 24.85 9.42 32.03
C VAL A 662 23.43 8.86 32.14
N LEU A 663 23.25 7.80 32.93
CA LEU A 663 21.93 7.19 33.13
C LEU A 663 20.97 8.15 33.87
N ASP A 664 21.47 8.95 34.83
CA ASP A 664 20.71 10.03 35.47
C ASP A 664 20.21 11.06 34.43
N SER A 665 21.08 11.48 33.51
CA SER A 665 20.77 12.52 32.49
C SER A 665 19.87 12.04 31.34
N LEU A 666 19.93 10.76 30.97
CA LEU A 666 19.14 10.23 29.84
C LEU A 666 17.62 10.27 30.09
N GLN A 667 17.20 10.19 31.36
CA GLN A 667 15.82 10.17 31.87
C GLN A 667 14.70 9.88 30.83
N PRO A 668 14.07 8.69 30.85
CA PRO A 668 12.95 8.37 29.96
C PRO A 668 11.68 9.20 30.26
N HIS A 669 10.78 9.22 29.28
CA HIS A 669 9.43 9.76 29.46
C HIS A 669 8.61 8.94 30.47
N SER A 670 7.65 9.57 31.14
CA SER A 670 6.82 8.93 32.19
C SER A 670 5.90 7.82 31.67
N ASP A 671 5.59 7.84 30.38
CA ASP A 671 4.71 6.86 29.73
C ASP A 671 5.44 5.58 29.29
N LEU A 672 6.73 5.44 29.62
CA LEU A 672 7.50 4.24 29.31
C LEU A 672 6.94 3.04 30.11
N GLU A 673 6.63 1.95 29.40
CA GLU A 673 6.03 0.74 29.98
C GLU A 673 7.08 -0.32 30.32
N GLU A 674 8.14 -0.41 29.52
CA GLU A 674 9.22 -1.39 29.68
C GLU A 674 10.60 -0.74 29.63
N LEU A 675 11.44 -1.04 30.62
CA LEU A 675 12.83 -0.60 30.68
C LEU A 675 13.74 -1.81 30.87
N THR A 676 14.68 -1.99 29.96
CA THR A 676 15.73 -3.01 30.08
C THR A 676 17.10 -2.35 30.08
N ILE A 677 17.89 -2.62 31.10
CA ILE A 677 19.27 -2.13 31.22
C ILE A 677 20.19 -3.33 31.28
N THR A 678 21.19 -3.36 30.40
CA THR A 678 22.12 -4.49 30.25
C THR A 678 23.57 -4.00 30.25
N GLY A 679 24.46 -4.74 30.92
CA GLY A 679 25.90 -4.42 30.99
C GLY A 679 26.25 -3.14 31.77
N PHE A 680 25.32 -2.62 32.57
CA PHE A 680 25.51 -1.36 33.29
C PHE A 680 26.63 -1.45 34.33
N CYS A 681 27.65 -0.61 34.17
CA CYS A 681 28.83 -0.55 35.03
C CYS A 681 28.83 0.63 36.03
N GLY A 682 27.67 1.28 36.26
CA GLY A 682 27.57 2.38 37.22
C GLY A 682 27.58 1.89 38.68
N VAL A 683 28.01 2.76 39.60
CA VAL A 683 28.01 2.49 41.04
C VAL A 683 26.64 2.65 41.69
N ARG A 684 25.70 3.36 41.04
CA ARG A 684 24.36 3.63 41.56
C ARG A 684 23.30 3.65 40.46
N PHE A 685 22.08 3.31 40.86
CA PHE A 685 20.90 3.51 40.02
C PHE A 685 20.50 4.99 39.96
N PRO A 686 19.80 5.40 38.88
CA PRO A 686 19.49 6.80 38.66
C PRO A 686 18.37 7.28 39.59
N LEU A 687 18.40 8.56 39.95
CA LEU A 687 17.48 9.17 40.93
C LEU A 687 16.01 9.16 40.49
N TRP A 688 15.76 9.08 39.18
CA TRP A 688 14.41 8.98 38.63
C TRP A 688 13.82 7.56 38.75
N LEU A 689 14.64 6.52 38.95
CA LEU A 689 14.19 5.13 39.13
C LEU A 689 13.79 4.92 40.60
N GLY A 690 12.50 5.15 40.89
CA GLY A 690 11.94 5.10 42.26
C GLY A 690 11.28 6.40 42.71
N ASN A 691 11.29 7.43 41.86
CA ASN A 691 10.52 8.65 42.06
C ASN A 691 9.07 8.44 41.56
N GLU A 692 8.09 9.16 42.10
CA GLU A 692 6.66 8.95 41.76
C GLU A 692 6.34 9.15 40.26
N TYR A 693 7.27 9.67 39.45
CA TYR A 693 7.05 10.07 38.06
C TYR A 693 6.98 8.94 37.00
N MET A 694 7.26 7.68 37.33
CA MET A 694 7.26 6.55 36.37
C MET A 694 6.05 5.63 36.56
N PHE A 695 4.83 6.19 36.52
CA PHE A 695 3.59 5.45 36.80
C PHE A 695 3.28 4.31 35.82
N SER A 696 3.74 4.43 34.57
CA SER A 696 3.41 3.46 33.51
C SER A 696 4.39 2.29 33.43
N LEU A 697 5.52 2.35 34.15
CA LEU A 697 6.55 1.32 34.09
C LEU A 697 6.05 0.02 34.73
N SER A 698 5.83 -0.99 33.91
CA SER A 698 5.32 -2.30 34.32
C SER A 698 6.39 -3.38 34.31
N ILE A 699 7.40 -3.26 33.45
CA ILE A 699 8.51 -4.22 33.33
C ILE A 699 9.84 -3.49 33.50
N LEU A 700 10.62 -3.91 34.48
CA LEU A 700 12.01 -3.49 34.67
C LEU A 700 12.90 -4.73 34.64
N GLN A 701 13.79 -4.81 33.65
CA GLN A 701 14.79 -5.86 33.54
C GLN A 701 16.19 -5.30 33.70
N LEU A 702 16.92 -5.80 34.69
CA LEU A 702 18.30 -5.44 34.95
C LEU A 702 19.18 -6.67 34.72
N LYS A 703 19.98 -6.65 33.66
CA LYS A 703 20.98 -7.68 33.37
C LYS A 703 22.35 -7.05 33.65
N ILE A 704 22.69 -7.03 34.94
CA ILE A 704 23.96 -6.49 35.44
C ILE A 704 25.06 -7.52 35.16
N ALA A 705 26.25 -7.04 34.80
CA ALA A 705 27.41 -7.88 34.49
C ALA A 705 27.92 -8.65 35.72
#